data_AF-A0A1U7IBV8-F1
#
_entry.id   AF-A0A1U7IBV8-F1
#
_cell.length_a   1.000
_cell.length_b   1.000
_cell.length_c   1.000
_cell.angle_alpha   90.00
_cell.angle_beta   90.00
_cell.angle_gamma   90.00
#
_symmetry.space_group_name_H-M   'P 1'
#
loop_
_entity.id
_entity.type
_entity.pdbx_description
1 polymer ?
#
loop_
_entity_poly.entity_id
_entity_poly.type
_entity_poly.pdbx_seq_one_letter_code
_entity_poly.pdbx_strand_id
1 'polypeptide(L)'
;MVISEDKTLALDFVHNLWIWYLIMLDASQFFSENFYLSQNLDVAAAVNAGSLSSGLQHFNSFGQFEGRDPSLLFSNTFYLQQNSDVTAAVNGGFFRSGFEHFLLFGQFEGRDSSQLFNTQYYLAQNADVAAAVATTRGTADPLTGIEHFLLFGQFESRNPSQQFNNRFYLDSNSDVATAVNASPTDPLTGIKHFLDFGALEGRSPSLLFNNGFYLQQNQDVAAAVNNGFFRSSFLHFAQFGIVEQRFGSDLAFNPPVIYVSNNGAGNVGEVDRVNGIFAGQRRFLAGNNEGVELDILGNLYQAGDVTPGAGTIRVISQIGDRSDNDTFSLIRDRQLGGPQTGLVNPKGFAIAQTAGYIIVANNGAQNLKVFGTAAGGDVPPVATNPLPANAWDVVYDENADRLFVALVNGDISVFDNYIGNGSNIGGGGISRTIIPANASGNKVSTNLHGIVYEPTLDKLVVTDVGAATAAQSPNFANDGRIYVIDNASTANGNVLPSRTIEGSRTQLGNPVDLILDGNNVQVAEKAKNQLLIFSNIFTGADGNVTPDISVPEIGPESLVADRSLGILNPDVTNIESPTTLINAVFATSNPATPTATTEFVAKLSPNLQNTLSVFNTSGGVPTVENITFDLTGDAFITFDSGSDTNGGILIVNRLAESRNNGIFNPSRDRSIAGANTGLVAPKGLDVADSLGLVFVAENNAATPAILAFSTQAQGDVAPVFKTTNLAGRRPWDVDYEPTSDRLFVAATDGSVLIYDQYAVTQGVNGPTRTIIPSDAVGAKVSINLHGIIYVAAADTLLLSDVGSAMSATDGQLFTIPNASSANGNVAVRTQIAGANTLLGNPVDVTFDGANLYVAEKSNDRILRFDNILAQSGVLNIAPSIALASNKPESVALAPDYLSARI
;
A
#
# COMPACT_ATOMS: atom_id res chain seq x y z
N MET A 1 -20.48 -70.59 -57.37
CA MET A 1 -21.37 -71.09 -56.32
C MET A 1 -20.64 -72.20 -55.59
N VAL A 2 -20.06 -71.91 -54.42
CA VAL A 2 -20.10 -72.65 -53.15
C VAL A 2 -19.35 -71.79 -52.14
N ILE A 3 -19.97 -71.64 -50.98
CA ILE A 3 -19.59 -70.85 -49.81
C ILE A 3 -18.47 -71.58 -49.06
N SER A 4 -17.44 -70.86 -48.58
CA SER A 4 -16.57 -71.33 -47.51
C SER A 4 -16.81 -70.48 -46.26
N GLU A 5 -17.19 -71.15 -45.17
CA GLU A 5 -17.25 -70.60 -43.83
C GLU A 5 -15.85 -70.19 -43.37
N ASP A 6 -15.69 -68.96 -42.90
CA ASP A 6 -14.52 -68.58 -42.10
C ASP A 6 -14.98 -67.94 -40.79
N LYS A 7 -14.88 -68.73 -39.72
CA LYS A 7 -15.23 -68.36 -38.34
C LYS A 7 -14.09 -67.64 -37.59
N THR A 8 -13.04 -67.22 -38.28
CA THR A 8 -11.92 -66.48 -37.65
C THR A 8 -12.14 -64.97 -37.55
N LEU A 9 -13.00 -64.38 -38.39
CA LEU A 9 -13.27 -62.93 -38.36
C LEU A 9 -14.20 -62.47 -37.21
N ALA A 10 -14.95 -63.38 -36.59
CA ALA A 10 -15.86 -63.04 -35.51
C ALA A 10 -15.17 -62.96 -34.13
N LEU A 11 -14.03 -63.63 -33.93
CA LEU A 11 -13.28 -63.53 -32.68
C LEU A 11 -12.33 -62.33 -32.66
N ASP A 12 -11.75 -61.93 -33.80
CA ASP A 12 -10.92 -60.72 -33.88
C ASP A 12 -11.74 -59.43 -33.85
N PHE A 13 -12.99 -59.42 -34.33
CA PHE A 13 -13.87 -58.25 -34.20
C PHE A 13 -14.32 -58.03 -32.75
N VAL A 14 -14.56 -59.11 -31.99
CA VAL A 14 -14.95 -59.02 -30.57
C VAL A 14 -13.75 -58.80 -29.66
N HIS A 15 -12.56 -59.34 -29.96
CA HIS A 15 -11.34 -58.99 -29.20
C HIS A 15 -10.87 -57.56 -29.46
N ASN A 16 -10.99 -57.04 -30.69
CA ASN A 16 -10.66 -55.64 -30.96
C ASN A 16 -11.71 -54.69 -30.36
N LEU A 17 -13.03 -54.97 -30.45
CA LEU A 17 -14.04 -54.15 -29.76
C LEU A 17 -13.90 -54.11 -28.22
N TRP A 18 -13.34 -55.16 -27.61
CA TRP A 18 -13.08 -55.20 -26.16
C TRP A 18 -11.81 -54.46 -25.75
N ILE A 19 -10.85 -54.25 -26.66
CA ILE A 19 -9.63 -53.46 -26.41
C ILE A 19 -9.87 -51.96 -26.69
N TRP A 20 -10.78 -51.60 -27.60
CA TRP A 20 -11.19 -50.20 -27.85
C TRP A 20 -12.03 -49.58 -26.71
N TYR A 21 -12.59 -50.38 -25.79
CA TYR A 21 -13.42 -49.88 -24.67
C TYR A 21 -12.61 -49.47 -23.43
N LEU A 22 -11.28 -49.54 -23.48
CA LEU A 22 -10.44 -49.43 -22.27
C LEU A 22 -9.71 -48.08 -22.10
N ILE A 23 -9.71 -47.16 -23.07
CA ILE A 23 -8.94 -45.89 -22.96
C ILE A 23 -9.60 -44.73 -23.72
N MET A 24 -10.90 -44.46 -23.50
CA MET A 24 -11.49 -43.18 -23.86
C MET A 24 -12.28 -42.65 -22.67
N LEU A 25 -12.15 -41.35 -22.39
CA LEU A 25 -12.91 -40.73 -21.32
C LEU A 25 -14.41 -40.97 -21.51
N ASP A 26 -15.09 -41.41 -20.45
CA ASP A 26 -16.53 -41.59 -20.39
C ASP A 26 -17.16 -40.78 -19.25
N ALA A 27 -18.49 -40.82 -19.20
CA ALA A 27 -19.27 -40.11 -18.20
C ALA A 27 -18.88 -40.46 -16.76
N SER A 28 -18.46 -41.70 -16.48
CA SER A 28 -18.18 -42.17 -15.12
C SER A 28 -16.98 -41.47 -14.49
N GLN A 29 -15.99 -41.06 -15.29
CA GLN A 29 -14.79 -40.37 -14.78
C GLN A 29 -15.05 -38.91 -14.42
N PHE A 30 -16.09 -38.29 -14.99
CA PHE A 30 -16.52 -36.94 -14.62
C PHE A 30 -17.57 -36.93 -13.52
N PHE A 31 -18.13 -38.08 -13.15
CA PHE A 31 -19.35 -38.14 -12.38
C PHE A 31 -19.10 -38.12 -10.86
N SER A 32 -19.81 -37.23 -10.16
CA SER A 32 -19.88 -37.20 -8.71
C SER A 32 -21.32 -37.50 -8.27
N GLU A 33 -21.54 -38.64 -7.62
CA GLU A 33 -22.87 -39.06 -7.16
C GLU A 33 -23.46 -38.06 -6.16
N ASN A 34 -22.68 -37.64 -5.16
CA ASN A 34 -23.14 -36.69 -4.14
C ASN A 34 -23.48 -35.33 -4.75
N PHE A 35 -22.61 -34.80 -5.62
CA PHE A 35 -22.92 -33.57 -6.35
C PHE A 35 -24.20 -33.72 -7.17
N TYR A 36 -24.28 -34.77 -8.00
CA TYR A 36 -25.37 -34.94 -8.94
C TYR A 36 -26.72 -35.06 -8.26
N LEU A 37 -26.81 -35.85 -7.19
CA LEU A 37 -28.05 -36.00 -6.41
C LEU A 37 -28.38 -34.73 -5.63
N SER A 38 -27.37 -33.96 -5.18
CA SER A 38 -27.62 -32.67 -4.54
C SER A 38 -28.25 -31.66 -5.51
N GLN A 39 -27.80 -31.60 -6.76
CA GLN A 39 -28.36 -30.69 -7.77
C GLN A 39 -29.72 -31.15 -8.29
N ASN A 40 -29.96 -32.46 -8.34
CA ASN A 40 -31.11 -33.06 -9.01
C ASN A 40 -32.00 -33.79 -8.01
N LEU A 41 -32.82 -33.04 -7.25
CA LEU A 41 -33.68 -33.60 -6.19
C LEU A 41 -34.71 -34.61 -6.70
N ASP A 42 -35.17 -34.45 -7.93
CA ASP A 42 -36.03 -35.40 -8.62
C ASP A 42 -35.34 -36.76 -8.79
N VAL A 43 -34.06 -36.74 -9.19
CA VAL A 43 -33.23 -37.94 -9.32
C VAL A 43 -32.92 -38.53 -7.94
N ALA A 44 -32.57 -37.70 -6.95
CA ALA A 44 -32.33 -38.14 -5.58
C ALA A 44 -33.56 -38.86 -4.99
N ALA A 45 -34.77 -38.34 -5.23
CA ALA A 45 -36.00 -39.00 -4.81
C ALA A 45 -36.20 -40.35 -5.51
N ALA A 46 -35.89 -40.44 -6.81
CA ALA A 46 -36.00 -41.68 -7.57
C ALA A 46 -34.97 -42.75 -7.15
N VAL A 47 -33.74 -42.35 -6.81
CA VAL A 47 -32.72 -43.25 -6.25
C VAL A 47 -33.13 -43.73 -4.86
N ASN A 48 -33.59 -42.83 -3.98
CA ASN A 48 -34.07 -43.19 -2.64
C ASN A 48 -35.30 -44.12 -2.68
N ALA A 49 -36.15 -43.97 -3.69
CA ALA A 49 -37.29 -44.85 -3.92
C ALA A 49 -36.91 -46.20 -4.56
N GLY A 50 -35.63 -46.40 -4.93
CA GLY A 50 -35.13 -47.61 -5.59
C GLY A 50 -35.53 -47.73 -7.07
N SER A 51 -36.13 -46.70 -7.66
CA SER A 51 -36.51 -46.66 -9.08
C SER A 51 -35.29 -46.50 -10.00
N LEU A 52 -34.22 -45.93 -9.48
CA LEU A 52 -32.90 -45.86 -10.10
C LEU A 52 -31.87 -46.44 -9.13
N SER A 53 -30.87 -47.16 -9.65
CA SER A 53 -29.78 -47.72 -8.86
C SER A 53 -28.76 -46.68 -8.41
N SER A 54 -28.63 -45.58 -9.16
CA SER A 54 -27.71 -44.47 -8.86
C SER A 54 -28.04 -43.24 -9.71
N GLY A 55 -27.51 -42.09 -9.30
CA GLY A 55 -27.46 -40.87 -10.11
C GLY A 55 -26.68 -41.09 -11.41
N LEU A 56 -25.59 -41.87 -11.38
CA LEU A 56 -24.84 -42.21 -12.59
C LEU A 56 -25.71 -42.94 -13.63
N GLN A 57 -26.58 -43.85 -13.17
CA GLN A 57 -27.54 -44.51 -14.07
C GLN A 57 -28.44 -43.49 -14.77
N HIS A 58 -28.96 -42.52 -14.01
CA HIS A 58 -29.78 -41.44 -14.58
C HIS A 58 -28.99 -40.58 -15.55
N PHE A 59 -27.77 -40.18 -15.18
CA PHE A 59 -26.95 -39.30 -16.01
C PHE A 59 -26.62 -39.94 -17.36
N ASN A 60 -26.18 -41.20 -17.35
CA ASN A 60 -25.87 -41.95 -18.56
C ASN A 60 -27.08 -42.11 -19.47
N SER A 61 -28.27 -42.33 -18.89
CA SER A 61 -29.49 -42.62 -19.65
C SER A 61 -30.22 -41.38 -20.12
N PHE A 62 -30.18 -40.29 -19.34
CA PHE A 62 -31.02 -39.10 -19.52
C PHE A 62 -30.23 -37.81 -19.26
N GLY A 63 -29.60 -37.71 -18.09
CA GLY A 63 -29.08 -36.44 -17.59
C GLY A 63 -28.07 -35.73 -18.50
N GLN A 64 -27.16 -36.48 -19.14
CA GLN A 64 -26.20 -35.91 -20.07
C GLN A 64 -26.86 -35.30 -21.31
N PHE A 65 -28.05 -35.78 -21.71
CA PHE A 65 -28.83 -35.27 -22.85
C PHE A 65 -29.81 -34.18 -22.43
N GLU A 66 -30.13 -34.08 -21.14
CA GLU A 66 -30.91 -32.99 -20.55
C GLU A 66 -30.04 -31.76 -20.23
N GLY A 67 -28.73 -31.82 -20.49
CA GLY A 67 -27.78 -30.75 -20.18
C GLY A 67 -27.51 -30.59 -18.68
N ARG A 68 -27.77 -31.62 -17.86
CA ARG A 68 -27.42 -31.63 -16.43
C ARG A 68 -25.92 -31.80 -16.26
N ASP A 69 -25.34 -31.21 -15.23
CA ASP A 69 -23.89 -31.28 -14.98
C ASP A 69 -23.54 -32.54 -14.17
N PRO A 70 -22.54 -33.35 -14.55
CA PRO A 70 -22.16 -34.58 -13.82
C PRO A 70 -21.34 -34.33 -12.54
N SER A 71 -20.61 -33.22 -12.49
CA SER A 71 -19.83 -32.72 -11.34
C SER A 71 -19.47 -31.26 -11.56
N LEU A 72 -18.80 -30.60 -10.60
CA LEU A 72 -18.24 -29.26 -10.84
C LEU A 72 -17.05 -29.27 -11.84
N LEU A 73 -16.51 -30.43 -12.24
CA LEU A 73 -15.44 -30.52 -13.25
C LEU A 73 -15.95 -30.41 -14.69
N PHE A 74 -17.26 -30.50 -14.91
CA PHE A 74 -17.88 -30.16 -16.19
C PHE A 74 -19.14 -29.34 -15.96
N SER A 75 -19.25 -28.18 -16.62
CA SER A 75 -20.50 -27.43 -16.65
C SER A 75 -20.96 -27.18 -18.07
N ASN A 76 -22.14 -27.71 -18.41
CA ASN A 76 -22.75 -27.57 -19.72
C ASN A 76 -23.03 -26.08 -20.03
N THR A 77 -23.48 -25.33 -19.03
CA THR A 77 -23.73 -23.88 -19.16
C THR A 77 -22.45 -23.12 -19.48
N PHE A 78 -21.39 -23.33 -18.69
CA PHE A 78 -20.08 -22.71 -18.94
C PHE A 78 -19.53 -23.08 -20.32
N TYR A 79 -19.56 -24.38 -20.66
CA TYR A 79 -19.00 -24.89 -21.90
C TYR A 79 -19.70 -24.29 -23.12
N LEU A 80 -21.03 -24.17 -23.10
CA LEU A 80 -21.79 -23.57 -24.19
C LEU A 80 -21.59 -22.05 -24.28
N GLN A 81 -21.52 -21.35 -23.14
CA GLN A 81 -21.25 -19.91 -23.10
C GLN A 81 -19.89 -19.55 -23.72
N GLN A 82 -18.85 -20.34 -23.42
CA GLN A 82 -17.50 -20.11 -23.96
C GLN A 82 -17.36 -20.52 -25.43
N ASN A 83 -18.25 -21.38 -25.94
CA ASN A 83 -18.15 -22.00 -27.25
C ASN A 83 -19.44 -21.79 -28.06
N SER A 84 -19.55 -20.60 -28.65
CA SER A 84 -20.76 -20.19 -29.41
C SER A 84 -21.02 -21.07 -30.65
N ASP A 85 -19.97 -21.64 -31.24
CA ASP A 85 -20.04 -22.63 -32.32
C ASP A 85 -20.68 -23.94 -31.85
N VAL A 86 -20.32 -24.41 -30.64
CA VAL A 86 -20.93 -25.60 -30.04
C VAL A 86 -22.38 -25.33 -29.65
N THR A 87 -22.68 -24.14 -29.12
CA THR A 87 -24.06 -23.71 -28.86
C THR A 87 -24.92 -23.81 -30.12
N ALA A 88 -24.42 -23.33 -31.26
CA ALA A 88 -25.11 -23.45 -32.54
C ALA A 88 -25.29 -24.91 -32.96
N ALA A 89 -24.28 -25.77 -32.75
CA ALA A 89 -24.34 -27.19 -33.09
C ALA A 89 -25.35 -27.98 -32.23
N VAL A 90 -25.42 -27.69 -30.93
CA VAL A 90 -26.42 -28.28 -30.00
C VAL A 90 -27.83 -27.82 -30.36
N ASN A 91 -28.04 -26.52 -30.58
CA ASN A 91 -29.33 -25.98 -31.02
C ASN A 91 -29.76 -26.52 -32.40
N GLY A 92 -28.80 -26.81 -33.27
CA GLY A 92 -29.01 -27.46 -34.56
C GLY A 92 -29.24 -28.97 -34.49
N GLY A 93 -29.13 -29.58 -33.31
CA GLY A 93 -29.32 -31.02 -33.10
C GLY A 93 -28.18 -31.91 -33.57
N PHE A 94 -27.00 -31.35 -33.89
CA PHE A 94 -25.80 -32.12 -34.25
C PHE A 94 -25.18 -32.83 -33.03
N PHE A 95 -25.35 -32.23 -31.86
CA PHE A 95 -25.01 -32.80 -30.55
C PHE A 95 -26.22 -32.66 -29.64
N ARG A 96 -26.42 -33.61 -28.74
CA ARG A 96 -27.51 -33.60 -27.76
C ARG A 96 -27.20 -32.69 -26.58
N SER A 97 -25.93 -32.48 -26.28
CA SER A 97 -25.48 -31.57 -25.22
C SER A 97 -24.05 -31.10 -25.45
N GLY A 98 -23.63 -30.10 -24.68
CA GLY A 98 -22.24 -29.67 -24.63
C GLY A 98 -21.32 -30.77 -24.09
N PHE A 99 -21.79 -31.61 -23.17
CA PHE A 99 -21.02 -32.74 -22.63
C PHE A 99 -20.68 -33.77 -23.71
N GLU A 100 -21.64 -34.10 -24.57
CA GLU A 100 -21.40 -35.00 -25.71
C GLU A 100 -20.34 -34.43 -26.66
N HIS A 101 -20.45 -33.15 -27.02
CA HIS A 101 -19.41 -32.51 -27.82
C HIS A 101 -18.05 -32.52 -27.13
N PHE A 102 -18.01 -32.24 -25.83
CA PHE A 102 -16.75 -32.17 -25.10
C PHE A 102 -16.00 -33.50 -25.09
N LEU A 103 -16.69 -34.60 -24.78
CA LEU A 103 -16.10 -35.94 -24.78
C LEU A 103 -15.58 -36.34 -26.16
N LEU A 104 -16.32 -36.04 -27.22
CA LEU A 104 -15.97 -36.45 -28.59
C LEU A 104 -14.92 -35.55 -29.25
N PHE A 105 -14.93 -34.26 -28.94
CA PHE A 105 -14.14 -33.25 -29.66
C PHE A 105 -13.46 -32.23 -28.73
N GLY A 106 -14.22 -31.65 -27.80
CA GLY A 106 -13.76 -30.49 -27.02
C GLY A 106 -12.46 -30.70 -26.24
N GLN A 107 -12.31 -31.87 -25.61
CA GLN A 107 -11.08 -32.20 -24.88
C GLN A 107 -9.84 -32.27 -25.80
N PHE A 108 -10.01 -32.71 -27.05
CA PHE A 108 -8.93 -32.82 -28.03
C PHE A 108 -8.63 -31.48 -28.72
N GLU A 109 -9.62 -30.58 -28.73
CA GLU A 109 -9.51 -29.20 -29.18
C GLU A 109 -8.88 -28.28 -28.12
N GLY A 110 -8.67 -28.79 -26.89
CA GLY A 110 -8.11 -28.03 -25.78
C GLY A 110 -9.09 -27.03 -25.16
N ARG A 111 -10.40 -27.28 -25.29
CA ARG A 111 -11.44 -26.45 -24.66
C ARG A 111 -11.59 -26.79 -23.18
N ASP A 112 -11.95 -25.80 -22.37
CA ASP A 112 -12.12 -25.98 -20.92
C ASP A 112 -13.49 -26.57 -20.58
N SER A 113 -13.54 -27.56 -19.68
CA SER A 113 -14.78 -28.24 -19.28
C SER A 113 -15.58 -27.47 -18.22
N SER A 114 -14.90 -26.68 -17.38
CA SER A 114 -15.49 -25.92 -16.28
C SER A 114 -14.52 -24.85 -15.80
N GLN A 115 -14.97 -24.00 -14.86
CA GLN A 115 -14.06 -23.09 -14.13
C GLN A 115 -13.01 -23.83 -13.28
N LEU A 116 -13.26 -25.09 -12.91
CA LEU A 116 -12.35 -25.88 -12.09
C LEU A 116 -11.25 -26.57 -12.91
N PHE A 117 -11.36 -26.63 -14.24
CA PHE A 117 -10.31 -27.18 -15.10
C PHE A 117 -10.00 -26.24 -16.27
N ASN A 118 -8.78 -25.73 -16.31
CA ASN A 118 -8.28 -24.89 -17.40
C ASN A 118 -7.11 -25.61 -18.09
N THR A 119 -7.31 -25.98 -19.35
CA THR A 119 -6.38 -26.80 -20.12
C THR A 119 -5.03 -26.11 -20.30
N GLN A 120 -5.05 -24.82 -20.63
CA GLN A 120 -3.82 -24.05 -20.85
C GLN A 120 -2.99 -23.93 -19.56
N TYR A 121 -3.64 -23.58 -18.44
CA TYR A 121 -3.02 -23.52 -17.12
C TYR A 121 -2.44 -24.87 -16.73
N TYR A 122 -3.22 -25.94 -16.85
CA TYR A 122 -2.79 -27.27 -16.44
C TYR A 122 -1.55 -27.72 -17.23
N LEU A 123 -1.52 -27.53 -18.55
CA LEU A 123 -0.35 -27.90 -19.36
C LEU A 123 0.84 -26.97 -19.12
N ALA A 124 0.62 -25.68 -18.89
CA ALA A 124 1.70 -24.73 -18.59
C ALA A 124 2.39 -25.05 -17.25
N GLN A 125 1.65 -25.48 -16.23
CA GLN A 125 2.19 -25.88 -14.92
C GLN A 125 2.84 -27.27 -14.94
N ASN A 126 2.58 -28.09 -15.96
CA ASN A 126 2.97 -29.49 -16.02
C ASN A 126 3.65 -29.81 -17.36
N ALA A 127 4.90 -29.37 -17.51
CA ALA A 127 5.66 -29.49 -18.76
C ALA A 127 5.84 -30.94 -19.24
N ASP A 128 5.92 -31.90 -18.31
CA ASP A 128 5.94 -33.34 -18.60
C ASP A 128 4.64 -33.81 -19.27
N VAL A 129 3.50 -33.33 -18.77
CA VAL A 129 2.18 -33.61 -19.36
C VAL A 129 2.02 -32.91 -20.69
N ALA A 130 2.44 -31.65 -20.80
CA ALA A 130 2.42 -30.92 -22.06
C ALA A 130 3.22 -31.64 -23.16
N ALA A 131 4.40 -32.17 -22.83
CA ALA A 131 5.19 -32.98 -23.73
C ALA A 131 4.46 -34.27 -24.12
N ALA A 132 3.89 -35.00 -23.15
CA ALA A 132 3.12 -36.22 -23.42
C ALA A 132 1.94 -35.95 -24.37
N VAL A 133 1.10 -34.95 -24.09
CA VAL A 133 -0.03 -34.53 -24.92
C VAL A 133 0.41 -34.13 -26.34
N ALA A 134 1.55 -33.44 -26.46
CA ALA A 134 2.10 -33.09 -27.77
C ALA A 134 2.54 -34.32 -28.58
N THR A 135 3.13 -35.32 -27.91
CA THR A 135 3.63 -36.54 -28.58
C THR A 135 2.52 -37.52 -28.96
N THR A 136 1.43 -37.58 -28.20
CA THR A 136 0.28 -38.47 -28.47
C THR A 136 -0.72 -37.85 -29.44
N ARG A 137 -0.61 -36.55 -29.75
CA ARG A 137 -1.48 -35.85 -30.69
C ARG A 137 -1.46 -36.54 -32.07
N GLY A 138 -2.63 -36.98 -32.54
CA GLY A 138 -2.80 -37.65 -33.83
C GLY A 138 -2.48 -39.15 -33.82
N THR A 139 -2.17 -39.73 -32.67
CA THR A 139 -2.15 -41.19 -32.49
C THR A 139 -3.57 -41.74 -32.35
N ALA A 140 -3.71 -43.06 -32.34
CA ALA A 140 -5.01 -43.71 -32.14
C ALA A 140 -5.61 -43.48 -30.74
N ASP A 141 -4.79 -43.05 -29.78
CA ASP A 141 -5.14 -42.85 -28.37
C ASP A 141 -4.46 -41.58 -27.82
N PRO A 142 -4.98 -40.38 -28.18
CA PRO A 142 -4.34 -39.13 -27.82
C PRO A 142 -4.69 -38.71 -26.38
N LEU A 143 -3.70 -38.78 -25.47
CA LEU A 143 -3.81 -38.20 -24.13
C LEU A 143 -4.20 -36.72 -24.16
N THR A 144 -5.23 -36.34 -23.38
CA THR A 144 -5.59 -34.92 -23.15
C THR A 144 -5.18 -34.43 -21.76
N GLY A 145 -5.18 -33.11 -21.56
CA GLY A 145 -4.88 -32.53 -20.24
C GLY A 145 -5.89 -32.94 -19.17
N ILE A 146 -7.18 -32.91 -19.49
CA ILE A 146 -8.26 -33.29 -18.55
C ILE A 146 -8.21 -34.79 -18.25
N GLU A 147 -7.92 -35.62 -19.24
CA GLU A 147 -7.75 -37.06 -19.07
C GLU A 147 -6.60 -37.38 -18.12
N HIS A 148 -5.44 -36.76 -18.34
CA HIS A 148 -4.32 -36.91 -17.43
C HIS A 148 -4.70 -36.46 -16.01
N PHE A 149 -5.40 -35.35 -15.85
CA PHE A 149 -5.77 -34.87 -14.53
C PHE A 149 -6.68 -35.85 -13.79
N LEU A 150 -7.72 -36.35 -14.45
CA LEU A 150 -8.69 -37.28 -13.87
C LEU A 150 -8.04 -38.62 -13.49
N LEU A 151 -7.12 -39.13 -14.32
CA LEU A 151 -6.50 -40.44 -14.10
C LEU A 151 -5.28 -40.39 -13.18
N PHE A 152 -4.52 -39.30 -13.21
CA PHE A 152 -3.21 -39.20 -12.54
C PHE A 152 -3.06 -37.90 -11.75
N GLY A 153 -3.32 -36.76 -12.37
CA GLY A 153 -2.95 -35.44 -11.83
C GLY A 153 -3.56 -35.13 -10.47
N GLN A 154 -4.82 -35.51 -10.23
CA GLN A 154 -5.48 -35.32 -8.93
C GLN A 154 -4.81 -36.12 -7.79
N PHE A 155 -4.18 -37.26 -8.11
CA PHE A 155 -3.44 -38.09 -7.15
C PHE A 155 -1.98 -37.63 -6.98
N GLU A 156 -1.48 -36.85 -7.93
CA GLU A 156 -0.14 -36.24 -7.92
C GLU A 156 -0.13 -34.85 -7.29
N SER A 157 -1.24 -34.43 -6.66
CA SER A 157 -1.42 -33.10 -6.06
C SER A 157 -1.24 -31.96 -7.08
N ARG A 158 -1.56 -32.18 -8.36
CA ARG A 158 -1.52 -31.13 -9.39
C ARG A 158 -2.79 -30.29 -9.33
N ASN A 159 -2.67 -28.98 -9.58
CA ASN A 159 -3.81 -28.07 -9.60
C ASN A 159 -4.44 -28.04 -11.02
N PRO A 160 -5.75 -28.27 -11.18
CA PRO A 160 -6.40 -28.28 -12.49
C PRO A 160 -6.70 -26.89 -13.05
N SER A 161 -6.75 -25.87 -12.21
CA SER A 161 -7.02 -24.48 -12.56
C SER A 161 -6.51 -23.55 -11.44
N GLN A 162 -6.57 -22.24 -11.67
CA GLN A 162 -6.35 -21.25 -10.61
C GLN A 162 -7.47 -21.24 -9.55
N GLN A 163 -8.66 -21.78 -9.88
CA GLN A 163 -9.83 -21.78 -8.99
C GLN A 163 -9.81 -22.93 -7.97
N PHE A 164 -8.92 -23.90 -8.13
CA PHE A 164 -8.71 -24.93 -7.12
C PHE A 164 -7.23 -25.15 -6.89
N ASN A 165 -6.83 -24.96 -5.63
CA ASN A 165 -5.48 -25.23 -5.19
C ASN A 165 -5.52 -26.33 -4.13
N ASN A 166 -5.01 -27.51 -4.50
CA ASN A 166 -5.02 -28.69 -3.65
C ASN A 166 -4.25 -28.45 -2.34
N ARG A 167 -3.12 -27.74 -2.39
CA ARG A 167 -2.31 -27.47 -1.20
C ARG A 167 -3.03 -26.53 -0.26
N PHE A 168 -3.45 -25.37 -0.75
CA PHE A 168 -4.25 -24.39 -0.01
C PHE A 168 -5.47 -25.06 0.64
N TYR A 169 -6.18 -25.89 -0.13
CA TYR A 169 -7.38 -26.55 0.33
C TYR A 169 -7.10 -27.53 1.47
N LEU A 170 -6.07 -28.38 1.35
CA LEU A 170 -5.73 -29.35 2.41
C LEU A 170 -5.15 -28.66 3.65
N ASP A 171 -4.39 -27.58 3.49
CA ASP A 171 -3.82 -26.82 4.61
C ASP A 171 -4.88 -26.07 5.41
N SER A 172 -5.89 -25.56 4.70
CA SER A 172 -7.04 -24.91 5.31
C SER A 172 -8.02 -25.92 5.96
N ASN A 173 -7.89 -27.21 5.65
CA ASN A 173 -8.84 -28.26 6.01
C ASN A 173 -8.13 -29.53 6.53
N SER A 174 -7.59 -29.44 7.75
CA SER A 174 -6.79 -30.52 8.37
C SER A 174 -7.52 -31.88 8.50
N ASP A 175 -8.85 -31.85 8.64
CA ASP A 175 -9.70 -33.04 8.65
C ASP A 175 -9.69 -33.77 7.30
N VAL A 176 -9.76 -33.01 6.21
CA VAL A 176 -9.67 -33.53 4.84
C VAL A 176 -8.27 -34.04 4.56
N ALA A 177 -7.22 -33.31 4.96
CA ALA A 177 -5.84 -33.76 4.84
C ALA A 177 -5.62 -35.11 5.54
N THR A 178 -6.21 -35.29 6.72
CA THR A 178 -6.15 -36.56 7.46
C THR A 178 -6.85 -37.69 6.69
N ALA A 179 -8.05 -37.43 6.15
CA ALA A 179 -8.80 -38.42 5.39
C ALA A 179 -8.10 -38.84 4.08
N VAL A 180 -7.52 -37.89 3.34
CA VAL A 180 -6.72 -38.13 2.13
C VAL A 180 -5.54 -39.06 2.44
N ASN A 181 -4.84 -38.85 3.56
CA ASN A 181 -3.69 -39.67 3.96
C ASN A 181 -4.07 -41.07 4.48
N ALA A 182 -5.33 -41.30 4.84
CA ALA A 182 -5.78 -42.54 5.49
C ALA A 182 -6.31 -43.62 4.54
N SER A 183 -6.54 -43.32 3.25
CA SER A 183 -7.25 -44.23 2.32
C SER A 183 -6.37 -44.80 1.20
N PRO A 184 -5.86 -46.04 1.32
CA PRO A 184 -5.08 -46.69 0.27
C PRO A 184 -5.92 -47.43 -0.80
N THR A 185 -7.23 -47.65 -0.60
CA THR A 185 -8.06 -48.49 -1.50
C THR A 185 -9.09 -47.74 -2.34
N ASP A 186 -9.39 -46.49 -1.98
CA ASP A 186 -10.14 -45.51 -2.79
C ASP A 186 -9.59 -44.12 -2.39
N PRO A 187 -8.50 -43.66 -3.03
CA PRO A 187 -7.77 -42.49 -2.54
C PRO A 187 -8.62 -41.24 -2.76
N LEU A 188 -9.29 -40.81 -1.70
CA LEU A 188 -9.87 -39.47 -1.62
C LEU A 188 -8.77 -38.46 -1.95
N THR A 189 -8.98 -37.61 -2.94
CA THR A 189 -8.11 -36.48 -3.24
C THR A 189 -8.72 -35.19 -2.70
N GLY A 190 -7.93 -34.13 -2.54
CA GLY A 190 -8.45 -32.84 -2.08
C GLY A 190 -9.54 -32.31 -3.02
N ILE A 191 -9.34 -32.42 -4.33
CA ILE A 191 -10.37 -32.02 -5.29
C ILE A 191 -11.59 -32.92 -5.22
N LYS A 192 -11.43 -34.25 -5.11
CA LYS A 192 -12.57 -35.16 -4.98
C LYS A 192 -13.41 -34.83 -3.74
N HIS A 193 -12.77 -34.53 -2.61
CA HIS A 193 -13.49 -34.03 -1.43
C HIS A 193 -14.24 -32.73 -1.71
N PHE A 194 -13.60 -31.76 -2.38
CA PHE A 194 -14.25 -30.49 -2.70
C PHE A 194 -15.48 -30.66 -3.60
N LEU A 195 -15.37 -31.51 -4.63
CA LEU A 195 -16.46 -31.82 -5.57
C LEU A 195 -17.64 -32.52 -4.87
N ASP A 196 -17.34 -33.51 -4.02
CA ASP A 196 -18.35 -34.35 -3.38
C ASP A 196 -18.99 -33.68 -2.14
N PHE A 197 -18.23 -32.84 -1.42
CA PHE A 197 -18.62 -32.29 -0.12
C PHE A 197 -18.24 -30.81 0.05
N GLY A 198 -16.98 -30.45 -0.18
CA GLY A 198 -16.42 -29.18 0.26
C GLY A 198 -17.12 -27.93 -0.28
N ALA A 199 -17.57 -27.96 -1.54
CA ALA A 199 -18.35 -26.85 -2.09
C ALA A 199 -19.67 -26.66 -1.34
N LEU A 200 -20.37 -27.74 -0.97
CA LEU A 200 -21.62 -27.70 -0.19
C LEU A 200 -21.37 -27.29 1.27
N GLU A 201 -20.23 -27.70 1.84
CA GLU A 201 -19.80 -27.32 3.18
C GLU A 201 -19.32 -25.86 3.26
N GLY A 202 -19.27 -25.14 2.14
CA GLY A 202 -18.82 -23.75 2.10
C GLY A 202 -17.31 -23.59 2.31
N ARG A 203 -16.51 -24.61 1.98
CA ARG A 203 -15.05 -24.55 2.05
C ARG A 203 -14.49 -23.77 0.86
N SER A 204 -13.48 -22.95 1.11
CA SER A 204 -12.79 -22.16 0.08
C SER A 204 -11.77 -23.04 -0.67
N PRO A 205 -11.82 -23.14 -2.02
CA PRO A 205 -10.94 -24.02 -2.80
C PRO A 205 -9.59 -23.40 -3.18
N SER A 206 -9.46 -22.07 -3.12
CA SER A 206 -8.21 -21.34 -3.43
C SER A 206 -8.24 -19.93 -2.83
N LEU A 207 -7.12 -19.20 -2.94
CA LEU A 207 -7.06 -17.76 -2.61
C LEU A 207 -7.98 -16.87 -3.48
N LEU A 208 -8.43 -17.38 -4.63
CA LEU A 208 -9.30 -16.64 -5.56
C LEU A 208 -10.78 -16.72 -5.21
N PHE A 209 -11.16 -17.58 -4.25
CA PHE A 209 -12.52 -17.69 -3.78
C PHE A 209 -12.59 -17.90 -2.27
N ASN A 210 -13.20 -16.94 -1.56
CA ASN A 210 -13.51 -17.03 -0.14
C ASN A 210 -15.03 -17.11 0.04
N ASN A 211 -15.54 -18.25 0.52
CA ASN A 211 -16.98 -18.47 0.69
C ASN A 211 -17.66 -17.42 1.58
N GLY A 212 -17.06 -17.11 2.73
CA GLY A 212 -17.63 -16.17 3.70
C GLY A 212 -17.70 -14.76 3.11
N PHE A 213 -16.61 -14.32 2.49
CA PHE A 213 -16.54 -13.04 1.78
C PHE A 213 -17.58 -12.96 0.65
N TYR A 214 -17.64 -13.98 -0.21
CA TYR A 214 -18.51 -13.97 -1.38
C TYR A 214 -19.98 -13.83 -0.99
N LEU A 215 -20.41 -14.54 0.06
CA LEU A 215 -21.77 -14.46 0.61
C LEU A 215 -22.04 -13.12 1.31
N GLN A 216 -21.06 -12.57 2.01
CA GLN A 216 -21.19 -11.27 2.67
C GLN A 216 -21.37 -10.14 1.64
N GLN A 217 -20.59 -10.16 0.57
CA GLN A 217 -20.63 -9.13 -0.48
C GLN A 217 -21.85 -9.28 -1.40
N ASN A 218 -22.36 -10.50 -1.58
CA ASN A 218 -23.45 -10.82 -2.49
C ASN A 218 -24.66 -11.36 -1.72
N GLN A 219 -25.37 -10.45 -1.05
CA GLN A 219 -26.53 -10.80 -0.21
C GLN A 219 -27.66 -11.49 -0.99
N ASP A 220 -27.80 -11.19 -2.29
CA ASP A 220 -28.71 -11.87 -3.21
C ASP A 220 -28.32 -13.35 -3.41
N VAL A 221 -27.03 -13.64 -3.55
CA VAL A 221 -26.51 -15.02 -3.64
C VAL A 221 -26.68 -15.73 -2.31
N ALA A 222 -26.41 -15.07 -1.18
CA ALA A 222 -26.63 -15.65 0.14
C ALA A 222 -28.10 -16.05 0.34
N ALA A 223 -29.05 -15.20 -0.06
CA ALA A 223 -30.46 -15.54 -0.04
C ALA A 223 -30.78 -16.71 -0.99
N ALA A 224 -30.21 -16.73 -2.20
CA ALA A 224 -30.43 -17.80 -3.16
C ALA A 224 -29.89 -19.16 -2.67
N VAL A 225 -28.72 -19.17 -2.00
CA VAL A 225 -28.15 -20.38 -1.38
C VAL A 225 -29.02 -20.84 -0.21
N ASN A 226 -29.41 -19.94 0.68
CA ASN A 226 -30.27 -20.28 1.83
C ASN A 226 -31.64 -20.83 1.43
N ASN A 227 -32.20 -20.33 0.31
CA ASN A 227 -33.46 -20.81 -0.25
C ASN A 227 -33.31 -22.06 -1.14
N GLY A 228 -32.08 -22.56 -1.33
CA GLY A 228 -31.80 -23.76 -2.09
C GLY A 228 -31.86 -23.60 -3.62
N PHE A 229 -31.87 -22.37 -4.14
CA PHE A 229 -31.75 -22.11 -5.58
C PHE A 229 -30.35 -22.45 -6.09
N PHE A 230 -29.32 -22.11 -5.31
CA PHE A 230 -27.96 -22.57 -5.52
C PHE A 230 -27.56 -23.48 -4.36
N ARG A 231 -26.88 -24.58 -4.66
CA ARG A 231 -26.42 -25.49 -3.60
C ARG A 231 -25.18 -25.03 -2.87
N SER A 232 -24.39 -24.18 -3.51
CA SER A 232 -23.25 -23.52 -2.89
C SER A 232 -23.03 -22.16 -3.53
N SER A 233 -22.36 -21.28 -2.76
CA SER A 233 -21.86 -20.01 -3.24
C SER A 233 -20.85 -20.18 -4.39
N PHE A 234 -19.99 -21.20 -4.30
CA PHE A 234 -19.02 -21.50 -5.34
C PHE A 234 -19.68 -21.90 -6.66
N LEU A 235 -20.79 -22.67 -6.61
CA LEU A 235 -21.54 -23.01 -7.82
C LEU A 235 -22.07 -21.75 -8.52
N HIS A 236 -22.65 -20.82 -7.75
CA HIS A 236 -23.06 -19.52 -8.30
C HIS A 236 -21.87 -18.76 -8.88
N PHE A 237 -20.76 -18.67 -8.14
CA PHE A 237 -19.57 -17.96 -8.60
C PHE A 237 -19.02 -18.53 -9.91
N ALA A 238 -18.91 -19.85 -10.00
CA ALA A 238 -18.40 -20.56 -11.16
C ALA A 238 -19.33 -20.44 -12.39
N GLN A 239 -20.65 -20.43 -12.19
CA GLN A 239 -21.62 -20.35 -13.30
C GLN A 239 -21.94 -18.91 -13.73
N PHE A 240 -22.01 -17.98 -12.79
CA PHE A 240 -22.51 -16.61 -13.02
C PHE A 240 -21.55 -15.54 -12.52
N GLY A 241 -20.98 -15.70 -11.32
CA GLY A 241 -20.22 -14.66 -10.65
C GLY A 241 -19.10 -14.04 -11.47
N ILE A 242 -18.33 -14.85 -12.21
CA ILE A 242 -17.24 -14.35 -13.07
C ILE A 242 -17.77 -13.49 -14.24
N VAL A 243 -18.85 -13.93 -14.88
CA VAL A 243 -19.47 -13.20 -16.00
C VAL A 243 -20.15 -11.92 -15.51
N GLU A 244 -20.71 -11.96 -14.30
CA GLU A 244 -21.30 -10.82 -13.60
C GLU A 244 -20.25 -9.88 -12.99
N GLN A 245 -18.95 -10.17 -13.16
CA GLN A 245 -17.83 -9.40 -12.60
C GLN A 245 -17.88 -9.29 -11.06
N ARG A 246 -18.42 -10.30 -10.38
CA ARG A 246 -18.40 -10.40 -8.93
C ARG A 246 -17.04 -10.90 -8.44
N PHE A 247 -16.51 -10.25 -7.42
CA PHE A 247 -15.25 -10.61 -6.78
C PHE A 247 -15.40 -11.89 -5.94
N GLY A 248 -14.53 -12.88 -6.17
CA GLY A 248 -14.57 -14.18 -5.49
C GLY A 248 -13.99 -14.17 -4.08
N SER A 249 -13.05 -13.27 -3.80
CA SER A 249 -12.39 -13.12 -2.50
C SER A 249 -12.17 -11.65 -2.15
N ASP A 250 -11.87 -11.39 -0.89
CA ASP A 250 -11.42 -10.11 -0.36
C ASP A 250 -10.17 -9.60 -1.09
N LEU A 251 -9.22 -10.51 -1.38
CA LEU A 251 -8.04 -10.25 -2.22
C LEU A 251 -8.41 -9.78 -3.64
N ALA A 252 -9.59 -10.11 -4.15
CA ALA A 252 -10.05 -9.62 -5.44
C ALA A 252 -10.88 -8.32 -5.31
N PHE A 253 -11.59 -8.13 -4.21
CA PHE A 253 -12.53 -7.01 -3.98
C PHE A 253 -11.85 -5.71 -3.56
N ASN A 254 -10.94 -5.79 -2.59
CA ASN A 254 -10.12 -4.66 -2.17
C ASN A 254 -8.67 -5.15 -2.08
N PRO A 255 -8.06 -5.49 -3.23
CA PRO A 255 -6.72 -6.06 -3.23
C PRO A 255 -5.75 -5.09 -2.54
N PRO A 256 -4.84 -5.58 -1.67
CA PRO A 256 -3.71 -4.76 -1.29
C PRO A 256 -3.00 -4.34 -2.58
N VAL A 257 -2.61 -3.07 -2.64
CA VAL A 257 -1.80 -2.56 -3.75
C VAL A 257 -0.36 -2.95 -3.45
N ILE A 258 0.33 -3.49 -4.44
CA ILE A 258 1.73 -3.89 -4.32
C ILE A 258 2.53 -3.13 -5.37
N TYR A 259 3.66 -2.58 -4.97
CA TYR A 259 4.64 -1.99 -5.86
C TYR A 259 5.82 -2.94 -6.01
N VAL A 260 6.21 -3.20 -7.25
CA VAL A 260 7.26 -4.13 -7.64
C VAL A 260 8.38 -3.35 -8.30
N SER A 261 9.55 -3.31 -7.68
CA SER A 261 10.75 -2.74 -8.30
C SER A 261 11.37 -3.73 -9.26
N ASN A 262 11.77 -3.27 -10.44
CA ASN A 262 12.31 -4.12 -11.49
C ASN A 262 13.75 -3.78 -11.86
N ASN A 263 14.53 -4.83 -12.10
CA ASN A 263 15.95 -4.77 -12.45
C ASN A 263 16.30 -5.70 -13.63
N GLY A 264 15.29 -6.08 -14.41
CA GLY A 264 15.48 -6.88 -15.62
C GLY A 264 15.99 -6.04 -16.79
N ALA A 265 16.64 -6.70 -17.76
CA ALA A 265 17.28 -6.00 -18.90
C ALA A 265 16.30 -5.16 -19.76
N GLY A 266 14.99 -5.44 -19.69
CA GLY A 266 13.95 -4.74 -20.45
C GLY A 266 13.11 -3.75 -19.65
N ASN A 267 13.26 -3.71 -18.31
CA ASN A 267 12.42 -2.94 -17.40
C ASN A 267 13.19 -2.40 -16.18
N VAL A 268 14.52 -2.33 -16.25
CA VAL A 268 15.35 -1.73 -15.21
C VAL A 268 14.91 -0.28 -14.96
N GLY A 269 14.73 0.08 -13.69
CA GLY A 269 14.28 1.42 -13.35
C GLY A 269 12.76 1.58 -13.23
N GLU A 270 12.00 0.54 -13.58
CA GLU A 270 10.54 0.57 -13.55
C GLU A 270 10.02 0.07 -12.20
N VAL A 271 8.95 0.69 -11.72
CA VAL A 271 8.15 0.22 -10.60
C VAL A 271 6.75 -0.09 -11.11
N ASP A 272 6.33 -1.35 -10.99
CA ASP A 272 5.02 -1.79 -11.39
C ASP A 272 4.07 -1.84 -10.20
N ARG A 273 2.88 -1.27 -10.35
CA ARG A 273 1.77 -1.34 -9.41
C ARG A 273 0.84 -2.48 -9.82
N VAL A 274 0.72 -3.48 -8.95
CA VAL A 274 -0.14 -4.65 -9.10
C VAL A 274 -1.04 -4.81 -7.88
N ASN A 275 -1.98 -5.75 -7.94
CA ASN A 275 -2.87 -6.07 -6.84
C ASN A 275 -2.31 -7.23 -5.97
N GLY A 276 -2.98 -7.62 -4.88
CA GLY A 276 -2.53 -8.66 -3.94
C GLY A 276 -2.33 -10.07 -4.50
N ILE A 277 -2.75 -10.32 -5.74
CA ILE A 277 -2.52 -11.56 -6.49
C ILE A 277 -1.72 -11.30 -7.78
N PHE A 278 -1.04 -10.16 -7.85
CA PHE A 278 -0.23 -9.67 -8.96
C PHE A 278 -0.98 -9.43 -10.29
N ALA A 279 -2.28 -9.15 -10.22
CA ALA A 279 -3.09 -8.79 -11.38
C ALA A 279 -3.22 -7.26 -11.52
N GLY A 280 -3.41 -6.80 -12.76
CA GLY A 280 -3.62 -5.39 -13.10
C GLY A 280 -2.36 -4.55 -12.90
N GLN A 281 -1.58 -4.39 -13.96
CA GLN A 281 -0.28 -3.70 -13.95
C GLN A 281 -0.42 -2.25 -14.42
N ARG A 282 0.11 -1.31 -13.64
CA ARG A 282 0.47 0.04 -14.08
C ARG A 282 1.95 0.26 -13.82
N ARG A 283 2.59 1.08 -14.63
CA ARG A 283 4.03 1.29 -14.60
C ARG A 283 4.39 2.70 -14.22
N PHE A 284 5.45 2.85 -13.42
CA PHE A 284 6.08 4.12 -13.14
C PHE A 284 7.58 4.05 -13.43
N LEU A 285 8.12 5.08 -14.08
CA LEU A 285 9.52 5.15 -14.49
C LEU A 285 10.33 5.89 -13.41
N ALA A 286 10.67 5.18 -12.34
CA ALA A 286 11.37 5.74 -11.19
C ALA A 286 12.88 5.95 -11.43
N GLY A 287 13.49 5.13 -12.29
CA GLY A 287 14.89 5.19 -12.71
C GLY A 287 15.92 4.63 -11.72
N ASN A 288 15.49 4.26 -10.51
CA ASN A 288 16.23 3.42 -9.58
C ASN A 288 15.74 1.97 -9.71
N ASN A 289 16.53 0.98 -9.31
CA ASN A 289 16.39 -0.41 -9.75
C ASN A 289 16.50 -1.44 -8.61
N GLU A 290 16.53 -1.01 -7.35
CA GLU A 290 16.77 -1.86 -6.19
C GLU A 290 15.57 -1.81 -5.21
N GLY A 291 15.81 -1.96 -3.90
CA GLY A 291 14.77 -2.05 -2.88
C GLY A 291 13.71 -0.94 -2.95
N VAL A 292 12.48 -1.25 -2.54
CA VAL A 292 11.38 -0.29 -2.36
C VAL A 292 10.79 -0.37 -0.96
N GLU A 293 10.33 0.76 -0.44
CA GLU A 293 9.55 0.85 0.81
C GLU A 293 8.61 2.07 0.75
N LEU A 294 7.51 2.04 1.51
CA LEU A 294 6.52 3.12 1.55
C LEU A 294 6.46 3.77 2.93
N ASP A 295 6.28 5.09 2.96
CA ASP A 295 5.86 5.77 4.18
C ASP A 295 4.33 5.80 4.33
N ILE A 296 3.88 6.20 5.52
CA ILE A 296 2.46 6.23 5.89
C ILE A 296 1.63 7.22 5.07
N LEU A 297 2.28 8.13 4.35
CA LEU A 297 1.63 9.09 3.45
C LEU A 297 1.60 8.59 2.01
N GLY A 298 2.14 7.41 1.69
CA GLY A 298 2.16 6.89 0.33
C GLY A 298 3.30 7.42 -0.53
N ASN A 299 4.38 7.96 0.06
CA ASN A 299 5.60 8.26 -0.68
C ASN A 299 6.45 7.01 -0.83
N LEU A 300 6.80 6.66 -2.08
CA LEU A 300 7.62 5.49 -2.39
C LEU A 300 9.09 5.86 -2.36
N TYR A 301 9.85 5.20 -1.50
CA TYR A 301 11.29 5.24 -1.48
C TYR A 301 11.80 4.12 -2.38
N GLN A 302 12.84 4.39 -3.17
CA GLN A 302 13.46 3.38 -4.02
C GLN A 302 14.98 3.55 -4.03
N ALA A 303 15.69 2.49 -3.65
CA ALA A 303 17.14 2.42 -3.75
C ALA A 303 17.58 2.18 -5.20
N GLY A 304 18.74 2.68 -5.57
CA GLY A 304 19.31 2.43 -6.88
C GLY A 304 20.84 2.44 -6.88
N ASP A 305 21.39 1.54 -7.68
CA ASP A 305 22.83 1.39 -7.92
C ASP A 305 23.18 1.44 -9.41
N VAL A 306 22.26 1.94 -10.25
CA VAL A 306 22.40 2.08 -11.71
C VAL A 306 23.75 2.67 -12.14
N THR A 307 24.34 3.55 -11.33
CA THR A 307 25.73 4.01 -11.51
C THR A 307 26.62 3.34 -10.45
N PRO A 308 27.56 2.47 -10.84
CA PRO A 308 28.41 1.75 -9.90
C PRO A 308 29.18 2.69 -8.94
N GLY A 309 29.03 2.46 -7.64
CA GLY A 309 29.68 3.25 -6.59
C GLY A 309 29.07 4.63 -6.34
N ALA A 310 27.95 4.95 -6.98
CA ALA A 310 27.17 6.16 -6.79
C ALA A 310 25.72 5.80 -6.46
N GLY A 311 25.53 5.16 -5.31
CA GLY A 311 24.21 4.74 -4.83
C GLY A 311 23.30 5.93 -4.56
N THR A 312 22.00 5.76 -4.82
CA THR A 312 20.98 6.79 -4.55
C THR A 312 19.74 6.18 -3.92
N ILE A 313 18.95 7.04 -3.27
CA ILE A 313 17.58 6.75 -2.87
C ILE A 313 16.70 7.84 -3.46
N ARG A 314 15.72 7.45 -4.28
CA ARG A 314 14.70 8.35 -4.81
C ARG A 314 13.45 8.23 -3.95
N VAL A 315 12.77 9.34 -3.72
CA VAL A 315 11.50 9.37 -2.99
C VAL A 315 10.46 9.99 -3.91
N ILE A 316 9.52 9.17 -4.37
CA ILE A 316 8.45 9.52 -5.28
C ILE A 316 7.25 9.94 -4.44
N SER A 317 6.80 11.17 -4.64
CA SER A 317 5.66 11.72 -3.90
C SER A 317 4.35 11.05 -4.35
N GLN A 318 3.56 10.57 -3.39
CA GLN A 318 2.21 10.02 -3.60
C GLN A 318 2.14 9.06 -4.80
N ILE A 319 2.84 7.92 -4.71
CA ILE A 319 2.96 6.98 -5.86
C ILE A 319 1.59 6.47 -6.33
N GLY A 320 0.60 6.37 -5.44
CA GLY A 320 -0.78 5.97 -5.74
C GLY A 320 -1.49 6.89 -6.74
N ASP A 321 -1.13 8.17 -6.76
CA ASP A 321 -1.74 9.20 -7.62
C ASP A 321 -1.02 9.36 -8.97
N ARG A 322 0.08 8.63 -9.18
CA ARG A 322 0.83 8.70 -10.42
C ARG A 322 0.08 7.97 -11.54
N SER A 323 0.09 8.58 -12.71
CA SER A 323 -0.47 7.98 -13.91
C SER A 323 0.43 6.86 -14.45
N ASP A 324 -0.14 5.98 -15.24
CA ASP A 324 0.63 4.96 -15.95
C ASP A 324 1.68 5.60 -16.88
N ASN A 325 2.91 5.09 -16.84
CA ASN A 325 4.11 5.58 -17.52
C ASN A 325 4.60 6.97 -17.12
N ASP A 326 4.14 7.49 -15.98
CA ASP A 326 4.69 8.73 -15.41
C ASP A 326 6.13 8.51 -14.92
N THR A 327 6.90 9.60 -14.75
CA THR A 327 8.34 9.54 -14.48
C THR A 327 8.74 10.29 -13.22
N PHE A 328 9.86 9.87 -12.63
CA PHE A 328 10.55 10.65 -11.60
C PHE A 328 10.82 12.09 -12.06
N SER A 329 10.54 13.07 -11.20
CA SER A 329 10.76 14.50 -11.46
C SER A 329 11.14 15.24 -10.20
N LEU A 330 12.28 15.97 -10.22
CA LEU A 330 12.73 16.76 -9.08
C LEU A 330 11.78 17.90 -8.67
N ILE A 331 10.80 18.26 -9.52
CA ILE A 331 9.74 19.23 -9.16
C ILE A 331 8.77 18.61 -8.14
N ARG A 332 8.55 17.30 -8.21
CA ARG A 332 7.60 16.57 -7.35
C ARG A 332 8.26 15.61 -6.36
N ASP A 333 9.45 15.14 -6.65
CA ASP A 333 10.12 14.02 -6.00
C ASP A 333 11.47 14.50 -5.45
N ARG A 334 12.10 13.71 -4.56
CA ARG A 334 13.48 13.99 -4.10
C ARG A 334 14.44 12.84 -4.34
N GLN A 335 15.72 13.16 -4.23
CA GLN A 335 16.80 12.19 -4.25
C GLN A 335 17.80 12.48 -3.12
N LEU A 336 18.18 11.42 -2.41
CA LEU A 336 19.41 11.34 -1.62
C LEU A 336 20.49 10.66 -2.47
N GLY A 337 21.64 11.28 -2.59
CA GLY A 337 22.76 10.71 -3.34
C GLY A 337 23.94 11.66 -3.43
N GLY A 338 25.11 11.12 -3.77
CA GLY A 338 26.36 11.86 -3.84
C GLY A 338 27.40 11.36 -2.83
N PRO A 339 28.65 11.82 -2.94
CA PRO A 339 29.77 11.28 -2.16
C PRO A 339 29.63 11.38 -0.64
N GLN A 340 28.98 12.42 -0.11
CA GLN A 340 28.83 12.62 1.33
C GLN A 340 27.86 11.60 1.96
N THR A 341 26.87 11.13 1.19
CA THR A 341 25.95 10.07 1.65
C THR A 341 26.70 8.79 2.03
N GLY A 342 27.80 8.50 1.34
CA GLY A 342 28.52 7.23 1.47
C GLY A 342 27.69 6.03 1.03
N LEU A 343 26.63 6.24 0.25
CA LEU A 343 25.87 5.19 -0.43
C LEU A 343 26.70 4.63 -1.59
N VAL A 344 26.99 3.33 -1.55
CA VAL A 344 27.80 2.63 -2.56
C VAL A 344 26.90 1.77 -3.44
N ASN A 345 26.13 0.88 -2.80
CA ASN A 345 25.15 0.02 -3.44
C ASN A 345 23.99 -0.23 -2.47
N PRO A 346 23.05 0.74 -2.32
CA PRO A 346 21.88 0.55 -1.48
C PRO A 346 20.99 -0.54 -2.07
N LYS A 347 20.56 -1.49 -1.24
CA LYS A 347 19.66 -2.60 -1.59
C LYS A 347 18.31 -2.40 -0.89
N GLY A 348 17.91 -3.28 0.01
CA GLY A 348 16.73 -3.12 0.85
C GLY A 348 16.93 -2.14 2.00
N PHE A 349 15.82 -1.61 2.50
CA PHE A 349 15.82 -0.63 3.59
C PHE A 349 14.47 -0.61 4.29
N ALA A 350 14.47 -0.24 5.57
CA ALA A 350 13.28 -0.10 6.38
C ALA A 350 13.09 1.36 6.82
N ILE A 351 11.84 1.76 7.08
CA ILE A 351 11.50 3.07 7.63
C ILE A 351 11.07 2.89 9.08
N ALA A 352 11.80 3.51 10.01
CA ALA A 352 11.33 3.74 11.37
C ALA A 352 10.35 4.92 11.31
N GLN A 353 9.07 4.61 11.08
CA GLN A 353 8.03 5.58 10.74
C GLN A 353 7.95 6.64 11.84
N THR A 354 7.56 6.27 13.06
CA THR A 354 7.41 7.18 14.21
C THR A 354 8.68 8.00 14.48
N ALA A 355 9.85 7.35 14.44
CA ALA A 355 11.12 8.04 14.70
C ALA A 355 11.62 8.94 13.55
N GLY A 356 11.09 8.75 12.34
CA GLY A 356 11.44 9.51 11.13
C GLY A 356 12.82 9.19 10.56
N TYR A 357 13.21 7.91 10.53
CA TYR A 357 14.50 7.48 9.97
C TYR A 357 14.35 6.40 8.89
N ILE A 358 15.21 6.47 7.86
CA ILE A 358 15.42 5.39 6.90
C ILE A 358 16.70 4.62 7.27
N ILE A 359 16.63 3.29 7.24
CA ILE A 359 17.72 2.38 7.62
C ILE A 359 18.10 1.56 6.38
N VAL A 360 19.28 1.83 5.82
CA VAL A 360 19.65 1.37 4.48
C VAL A 360 20.72 0.30 4.53
N ALA A 361 20.46 -0.86 3.91
CA ALA A 361 21.48 -1.87 3.65
C ALA A 361 22.43 -1.39 2.54
N ASN A 362 23.61 -0.92 2.92
CA ASN A 362 24.60 -0.36 2.00
C ASN A 362 25.59 -1.45 1.57
N ASN A 363 25.13 -2.31 0.66
CA ASN A 363 25.91 -3.42 0.12
C ASN A 363 27.22 -2.93 -0.53
N GLY A 364 28.24 -3.78 -0.54
CA GLY A 364 29.61 -3.44 -0.97
C GLY A 364 30.41 -2.61 0.03
N ALA A 365 29.76 -1.90 0.96
CA ALA A 365 30.42 -1.11 2.01
C ALA A 365 30.39 -1.78 3.41
N GLN A 366 29.71 -2.92 3.55
CA GLN A 366 29.57 -3.68 4.81
C GLN A 366 29.09 -2.81 5.98
N ASN A 367 28.08 -1.97 5.76
CA ASN A 367 27.49 -1.15 6.80
C ASN A 367 26.00 -0.86 6.55
N LEU A 368 25.32 -0.39 7.59
CA LEU A 368 24.06 0.29 7.48
C LEU A 368 24.29 1.80 7.41
N LYS A 369 23.45 2.50 6.64
CA LYS A 369 23.39 3.96 6.60
C LYS A 369 22.04 4.42 7.11
N VAL A 370 22.03 5.43 7.98
CA VAL A 370 20.79 6.00 8.53
C VAL A 370 20.67 7.46 8.17
N PHE A 371 19.53 7.86 7.61
CA PHE A 371 19.18 9.25 7.32
C PHE A 371 17.80 9.56 7.92
N GLY A 372 17.48 10.83 8.15
CA GLY A 372 16.08 11.17 8.45
C GLY A 372 15.22 10.99 7.20
N THR A 373 13.93 10.69 7.38
CA THR A 373 12.98 10.57 6.27
C THR A 373 12.91 11.85 5.45
N ALA A 374 13.10 13.01 6.08
CA ALA A 374 13.09 14.29 5.38
C ALA A 374 14.42 14.66 4.68
N ALA A 375 15.49 13.88 4.84
CA ALA A 375 16.79 14.21 4.29
C ALA A 375 16.79 14.16 2.75
N GLY A 376 17.73 14.89 2.15
CA GLY A 376 17.74 15.16 0.72
C GLY A 376 19.10 15.62 0.20
N GLY A 377 19.41 15.32 -1.05
CA GLY A 377 20.65 15.74 -1.70
C GLY A 377 21.88 14.95 -1.26
N ASP A 378 23.05 15.61 -1.30
CA ASP A 378 24.33 15.05 -0.88
C ASP A 378 24.64 15.46 0.56
N VAL A 379 24.31 14.59 1.52
CA VAL A 379 24.46 14.86 2.95
C VAL A 379 25.07 13.64 3.66
N PRO A 380 25.85 13.82 4.75
CA PRO A 380 26.32 12.68 5.53
C PRO A 380 25.17 11.94 6.20
N PRO A 381 25.30 10.64 6.51
CA PRO A 381 24.31 9.92 7.29
C PRO A 381 24.32 10.36 8.76
N VAL A 382 23.17 10.24 9.42
CA VAL A 382 23.03 10.41 10.88
C VAL A 382 23.86 9.38 11.63
N ALA A 383 23.86 8.14 11.14
CA ALA A 383 24.66 7.05 11.68
C ALA A 383 25.20 6.13 10.58
N THR A 384 26.36 5.54 10.82
CA THR A 384 26.92 4.45 10.01
C THR A 384 27.28 3.30 10.94
N ASN A 385 26.62 2.16 10.77
CA ASN A 385 26.79 1.00 11.66
C ASN A 385 27.53 -0.11 10.89
N PRO A 386 28.76 -0.46 11.28
CA PRO A 386 29.52 -1.50 10.58
C PRO A 386 28.87 -2.88 10.79
N LEU A 387 28.96 -3.71 9.76
CA LEU A 387 28.43 -5.07 9.74
C LEU A 387 29.56 -6.10 9.52
N PRO A 388 29.40 -7.35 9.99
CA PRO A 388 30.41 -8.41 9.80
C PRO A 388 30.47 -8.93 8.35
N ALA A 389 29.44 -8.65 7.55
CA ALA A 389 29.35 -8.94 6.12
C ALA A 389 28.46 -7.89 5.44
N ASN A 390 28.36 -7.92 4.11
CA ASN A 390 27.39 -7.06 3.44
C ASN A 390 25.95 -7.46 3.82
N ALA A 391 25.08 -6.47 3.96
CA ALA A 391 23.65 -6.66 4.06
C ALA A 391 23.00 -6.52 2.69
N TRP A 392 21.94 -7.30 2.46
CA TRP A 392 21.06 -7.10 1.32
C TRP A 392 19.77 -6.39 1.73
N ASP A 393 19.20 -6.75 2.87
CA ASP A 393 17.91 -6.21 3.31
C ASP A 393 17.79 -6.14 4.84
N VAL A 394 16.82 -5.37 5.32
CA VAL A 394 16.54 -5.15 6.73
C VAL A 394 15.05 -5.06 7.01
N VAL A 395 14.62 -5.49 8.19
CA VAL A 395 13.26 -5.25 8.71
C VAL A 395 13.33 -4.71 10.13
N TYR A 396 12.50 -3.71 10.43
CA TYR A 396 12.47 -2.99 11.70
C TYR A 396 11.14 -3.16 12.42
N ASP A 397 11.17 -3.66 13.65
CA ASP A 397 10.04 -3.66 14.59
C ASP A 397 10.13 -2.40 15.45
N GLU A 398 9.32 -1.40 15.10
CA GLU A 398 9.31 -0.11 15.78
C GLU A 398 8.77 -0.20 17.22
N ASN A 399 7.87 -1.15 17.50
CA ASN A 399 7.30 -1.30 18.85
C ASN A 399 8.31 -1.83 19.86
N ALA A 400 9.14 -2.79 19.44
CA ALA A 400 10.22 -3.34 20.25
C ALA A 400 11.56 -2.61 20.08
N ASP A 401 11.64 -1.63 19.17
CA ASP A 401 12.87 -0.99 18.71
C ASP A 401 13.95 -2.02 18.35
N ARG A 402 13.62 -2.92 17.41
CA ARG A 402 14.47 -4.03 17.00
C ARG A 402 14.68 -4.07 15.50
N LEU A 403 15.94 -4.15 15.08
CA LEU A 403 16.32 -4.31 13.68
C LEU A 403 16.84 -5.73 13.43
N PHE A 404 16.33 -6.38 12.39
CA PHE A 404 16.91 -7.59 11.82
C PHE A 404 17.56 -7.26 10.48
N VAL A 405 18.73 -7.84 10.21
CA VAL A 405 19.54 -7.55 9.02
C VAL A 405 19.93 -8.85 8.35
N ALA A 406 19.50 -9.07 7.11
CA ALA A 406 19.89 -10.22 6.30
C ALA A 406 21.26 -9.98 5.66
N LEU A 407 22.22 -10.85 5.98
CA LEU A 407 23.58 -10.75 5.48
C LEU A 407 23.86 -11.75 4.35
N VAL A 408 24.62 -11.30 3.36
CA VAL A 408 24.97 -12.09 2.17
C VAL A 408 25.88 -13.29 2.48
N ASN A 409 26.37 -13.40 3.71
CA ASN A 409 27.15 -14.55 4.16
C ASN A 409 26.27 -15.67 4.74
N GLY A 410 24.94 -15.50 4.80
CA GLY A 410 24.01 -16.47 5.36
C GLY A 410 23.57 -16.19 6.80
N ASP A 411 24.05 -15.12 7.45
CA ASP A 411 23.71 -14.80 8.84
C ASP A 411 22.64 -13.71 8.93
N ILE A 412 21.94 -13.64 10.06
CA ILE A 412 21.05 -12.52 10.39
C ILE A 412 21.63 -11.81 11.61
N SER A 413 21.95 -10.53 11.47
CA SER A 413 22.33 -9.70 12.62
C SER A 413 21.10 -9.07 13.25
N VAL A 414 21.05 -9.07 14.58
CA VAL A 414 19.93 -8.48 15.33
C VAL A 414 20.43 -7.39 16.26
N PHE A 415 19.78 -6.23 16.20
CA PHE A 415 20.03 -5.10 17.08
C PHE A 415 18.78 -4.85 17.92
N ASP A 416 18.91 -4.86 19.25
CA ASP A 416 17.88 -4.38 20.16
C ASP A 416 18.17 -2.93 20.56
N ASN A 417 17.11 -2.14 20.77
CA ASN A 417 17.19 -0.70 21.03
C ASN A 417 17.96 0.04 19.92
N TYR A 418 17.63 -0.27 18.65
CA TYR A 418 18.41 0.18 17.52
C TYR A 418 18.34 1.69 17.32
N ILE A 419 17.15 2.27 17.20
CA ILE A 419 16.96 3.72 17.10
C ILE A 419 17.22 4.38 18.46
N GLY A 420 16.75 3.75 19.54
CA GLY A 420 16.76 4.27 20.90
C GLY A 420 16.00 5.59 20.98
N ASN A 421 16.68 6.64 21.45
CA ASN A 421 16.16 8.01 21.46
C ASN A 421 16.70 8.87 20.29
N GLY A 422 17.25 8.24 19.25
CA GLY A 422 17.85 8.92 18.09
C GLY A 422 19.24 9.53 18.32
N SER A 423 19.80 9.46 19.54
CA SER A 423 21.13 10.04 19.85
C SER A 423 22.31 9.08 19.67
N ASN A 424 22.06 7.77 19.60
CA ASN A 424 23.08 6.72 19.49
C ASN A 424 22.58 5.54 18.63
N ILE A 425 22.09 5.84 17.42
CA ILE A 425 21.47 4.85 16.54
C ILE A 425 22.46 3.72 16.21
N GLY A 426 22.09 2.50 16.55
CA GLY A 426 22.90 1.28 16.44
C GLY A 426 24.16 1.25 17.30
N GLY A 427 24.31 2.18 18.25
CA GLY A 427 25.50 2.28 19.10
C GLY A 427 25.64 1.20 20.17
N GLY A 428 24.57 0.43 20.42
CA GLY A 428 24.63 -0.82 21.21
C GLY A 428 25.35 -1.96 20.47
N GLY A 429 25.56 -1.81 19.16
CA GLY A 429 26.11 -2.86 18.31
C GLY A 429 25.16 -4.04 18.12
N ILE A 430 25.66 -5.09 17.46
CA ILE A 430 24.90 -6.32 17.23
C ILE A 430 24.66 -7.01 18.56
N SER A 431 23.39 -7.17 18.93
CA SER A 431 22.96 -7.79 20.19
C SER A 431 23.07 -9.31 20.14
N ARG A 432 22.78 -9.89 18.97
CA ARG A 432 22.87 -11.34 18.69
C ARG A 432 22.90 -11.63 17.19
N THR A 433 23.26 -12.85 16.84
CA THR A 433 23.30 -13.32 15.45
C THR A 433 22.50 -14.61 15.34
N ILE A 434 21.59 -14.69 14.38
CA ILE A 434 20.83 -15.90 14.05
C ILE A 434 21.45 -16.54 12.80
N ILE A 435 21.69 -17.85 12.86
CA ILE A 435 22.30 -18.62 11.78
C ILE A 435 21.36 -19.80 11.47
N PRO A 436 20.58 -19.76 10.38
CA PRO A 436 19.79 -20.91 9.94
C PRO A 436 20.65 -22.17 9.82
N ALA A 437 20.28 -23.22 10.55
CA ALA A 437 21.04 -24.45 10.68
C ALA A 437 20.13 -25.69 10.59
N ASN A 438 20.71 -26.83 10.20
CA ASN A 438 19.99 -28.11 10.24
C ASN A 438 19.92 -28.69 11.66
N ALA A 439 19.20 -29.81 11.81
CA ALA A 439 19.02 -30.49 13.11
C ALA A 439 20.34 -30.94 13.77
N SER A 440 21.43 -31.07 13.01
CA SER A 440 22.77 -31.36 13.52
C SER A 440 23.53 -30.11 13.95
N GLY A 441 22.91 -28.93 13.88
CA GLY A 441 23.51 -27.64 14.21
C GLY A 441 24.48 -27.12 13.16
N ASN A 442 24.49 -27.66 11.94
CA ASN A 442 25.34 -27.14 10.86
C ASN A 442 24.59 -26.04 10.10
N LYS A 443 25.26 -24.92 9.84
CA LYS A 443 24.73 -23.82 9.01
C LYS A 443 24.28 -24.34 7.65
N VAL A 444 23.07 -23.96 7.23
CA VAL A 444 22.50 -24.29 5.92
C VAL A 444 22.30 -23.07 5.03
N SER A 445 22.18 -21.89 5.63
CA SER A 445 22.07 -20.63 4.90
C SER A 445 23.37 -20.24 4.22
N THR A 446 23.26 -19.62 3.04
CA THR A 446 24.42 -19.26 2.22
C THR A 446 24.46 -17.80 1.84
N ASN A 447 23.35 -17.21 1.40
CA ASN A 447 23.29 -15.84 0.91
C ASN A 447 21.90 -15.25 1.16
N LEU A 448 21.67 -14.68 2.35
CA LEU A 448 20.35 -14.18 2.72
C LEU A 448 20.06 -12.83 2.09
N HIS A 449 18.87 -12.69 1.52
CA HIS A 449 18.41 -11.48 0.87
C HIS A 449 17.15 -10.92 1.57
N GLY A 450 15.95 -11.13 1.03
CA GLY A 450 14.69 -10.61 1.58
C GLY A 450 14.39 -11.06 3.01
N ILE A 451 13.85 -10.16 3.82
CA ILE A 451 13.57 -10.41 5.24
C ILE A 451 12.32 -9.69 5.72
N VAL A 452 11.44 -10.39 6.43
CA VAL A 452 10.23 -9.82 7.04
C VAL A 452 9.98 -10.42 8.42
N TYR A 453 9.36 -9.66 9.31
CA TYR A 453 9.08 -10.06 10.68
C TYR A 453 7.59 -9.86 11.01
N GLU A 454 6.95 -10.89 11.55
CA GLU A 454 5.59 -10.84 12.09
C GLU A 454 5.67 -10.75 13.62
N PRO A 455 5.57 -9.54 14.22
CA PRO A 455 5.79 -9.34 15.64
C PRO A 455 4.75 -10.02 16.53
N THR A 456 3.51 -10.23 16.05
CA THR A 456 2.45 -10.85 16.88
C THR A 456 2.68 -12.34 17.08
N LEU A 457 3.30 -13.02 16.10
CA LEU A 457 3.66 -14.43 16.18
C LEU A 457 5.12 -14.65 16.61
N ASP A 458 5.91 -13.57 16.70
CA ASP A 458 7.36 -13.61 16.89
C ASP A 458 8.06 -14.56 15.90
N LYS A 459 7.74 -14.37 14.62
CA LYS A 459 8.26 -15.18 13.51
C LYS A 459 8.95 -14.30 12.47
N LEU A 460 10.14 -14.71 12.07
CA LEU A 460 10.91 -14.07 11.00
C LEU A 460 10.89 -14.99 9.78
N VAL A 461 10.62 -14.43 8.59
CA VAL A 461 10.72 -15.14 7.31
C VAL A 461 11.84 -14.50 6.51
N VAL A 462 12.75 -15.31 6.00
CA VAL A 462 13.94 -14.84 5.27
C VAL A 462 14.19 -15.70 4.04
N THR A 463 14.56 -15.08 2.92
CA THR A 463 14.99 -15.80 1.72
C THR A 463 16.49 -15.99 1.66
N ASP A 464 16.90 -17.11 1.06
CA ASP A 464 18.27 -17.42 0.68
C ASP A 464 18.30 -17.60 -0.82
N VAL A 465 19.13 -16.82 -1.51
CA VAL A 465 19.20 -16.87 -2.98
C VAL A 465 20.11 -17.97 -3.49
N GLY A 466 20.77 -18.72 -2.59
CA GLY A 466 21.75 -19.72 -2.99
C GLY A 466 22.84 -19.09 -3.88
N ALA A 467 22.95 -19.58 -5.11
CA ALA A 467 23.84 -19.01 -6.10
C ALA A 467 23.17 -17.84 -6.85
N ALA A 468 23.74 -16.64 -6.74
CA ALA A 468 23.20 -15.45 -7.42
C ALA A 468 23.26 -15.52 -8.97
N THR A 469 24.10 -16.39 -9.55
CA THR A 469 24.30 -16.51 -11.00
C THR A 469 24.52 -17.95 -11.46
N ALA A 470 24.20 -18.23 -12.71
CA ALA A 470 24.47 -19.51 -13.37
C ALA A 470 25.97 -19.88 -13.40
N ALA A 471 26.86 -18.89 -13.32
CA ALA A 471 28.31 -19.11 -13.26
C ALA A 471 28.76 -19.69 -11.91
N GLN A 472 28.02 -19.43 -10.83
CA GLN A 472 28.31 -19.92 -9.49
C GLN A 472 27.78 -21.34 -9.27
N SER A 473 26.62 -21.68 -9.86
CA SER A 473 25.99 -22.99 -9.71
C SER A 473 25.18 -23.35 -10.96
N PRO A 474 25.30 -24.57 -11.51
CA PRO A 474 24.38 -25.04 -12.54
C PRO A 474 22.95 -25.23 -12.03
N ASN A 475 22.75 -25.24 -10.69
CA ASN A 475 21.45 -25.33 -10.05
C ASN A 475 20.91 -23.97 -9.56
N PHE A 476 21.51 -22.84 -9.98
CA PHE A 476 21.12 -21.48 -9.52
C PHE A 476 19.62 -21.17 -9.69
N ALA A 477 18.96 -21.82 -10.66
CA ALA A 477 17.54 -21.63 -10.90
C ALA A 477 16.65 -22.38 -9.89
N ASN A 478 17.21 -23.26 -9.04
CA ASN A 478 16.45 -24.11 -8.12
C ASN A 478 17.12 -24.29 -6.75
N ASP A 479 18.13 -23.48 -6.40
CA ASP A 479 18.82 -23.54 -5.10
C ASP A 479 18.40 -22.44 -4.12
N GLY A 480 17.42 -21.62 -4.51
CA GLY A 480 16.77 -20.65 -3.63
C GLY A 480 15.89 -21.30 -2.55
N ARG A 481 15.77 -20.63 -1.40
CA ARG A 481 15.05 -21.13 -0.23
C ARG A 481 14.32 -20.02 0.52
N ILE A 482 13.34 -20.42 1.34
CA ILE A 482 12.73 -19.59 2.37
C ILE A 482 12.88 -20.30 3.72
N TYR A 483 13.34 -19.60 4.76
CA TYR A 483 13.36 -20.09 6.13
C TYR A 483 12.35 -19.34 6.99
N VAL A 484 11.65 -20.06 7.87
CA VAL A 484 10.83 -19.48 8.94
C VAL A 484 11.54 -19.74 10.27
N ILE A 485 11.80 -18.68 11.02
CA ILE A 485 12.47 -18.72 12.31
C ILE A 485 11.47 -18.34 13.40
N ASP A 486 11.27 -19.25 14.36
CA ASP A 486 10.41 -19.02 15.53
C ASP A 486 11.17 -18.31 16.65
N ASN A 487 10.44 -17.54 17.46
CA ASN A 487 10.97 -16.78 18.59
C ASN A 487 12.12 -15.86 18.17
N ALA A 488 12.03 -15.22 17.01
CA ALA A 488 13.11 -14.44 16.42
C ALA A 488 13.57 -13.27 17.33
N SER A 489 12.66 -12.77 18.18
CA SER A 489 12.94 -11.80 19.23
C SER A 489 13.97 -12.24 20.27
N THR A 490 14.26 -13.54 20.38
CA THR A 490 15.21 -14.10 21.35
C THR A 490 16.19 -15.12 20.75
N ALA A 491 15.95 -15.58 19.52
CA ALA A 491 16.79 -16.53 18.81
C ALA A 491 18.24 -16.04 18.66
N ASN A 492 19.21 -16.96 18.80
CA ASN A 492 20.65 -16.67 18.75
C ASN A 492 21.45 -17.93 18.39
N GLY A 493 22.59 -17.75 17.71
CA GLY A 493 23.47 -18.81 17.26
C GLY A 493 22.85 -19.64 16.13
N ASN A 494 23.18 -20.93 16.11
CA ASN A 494 22.66 -21.88 15.12
C ASN A 494 21.22 -22.24 15.49
N VAL A 495 20.27 -21.84 14.62
CA VAL A 495 18.84 -21.97 14.85
C VAL A 495 18.25 -22.89 13.79
N LEU A 496 17.55 -23.94 14.23
CA LEU A 496 16.77 -24.79 13.34
C LEU A 496 15.53 -24.02 12.88
N PRO A 497 15.36 -23.75 11.56
CA PRO A 497 14.12 -23.17 11.06
C PRO A 497 12.93 -24.05 11.41
N SER A 498 11.81 -23.44 11.80
CA SER A 498 10.55 -24.16 12.02
C SER A 498 9.95 -24.64 10.70
N ARG A 499 10.33 -24.01 9.59
CA ARG A 499 10.01 -24.39 8.22
C ARG A 499 11.11 -23.94 7.26
N THR A 500 11.37 -24.74 6.24
CA THR A 500 12.26 -24.50 5.11
C THR A 500 11.55 -24.86 3.80
N ILE A 501 11.28 -23.88 2.94
CA ILE A 501 10.75 -24.12 1.59
C ILE A 501 11.94 -24.17 0.63
N GLU A 502 12.18 -25.32 -0.01
CA GLU A 502 13.30 -25.51 -0.93
C GLU A 502 13.04 -26.62 -1.96
N GLY A 503 13.68 -26.53 -3.13
CA GLY A 503 13.65 -27.56 -4.16
C GLY A 503 12.93 -27.15 -5.45
N SER A 504 12.98 -28.00 -6.46
CA SER A 504 12.60 -27.65 -7.84
C SER A 504 11.13 -27.26 -8.05
N ARG A 505 10.19 -27.78 -7.23
CA ARG A 505 8.75 -27.46 -7.33
C ARG A 505 8.42 -26.10 -6.76
N THR A 506 9.27 -25.55 -5.90
CA THR A 506 9.09 -24.22 -5.29
C THR A 506 9.21 -23.10 -6.28
N GLN A 507 9.85 -23.34 -7.42
CA GLN A 507 10.20 -22.32 -8.39
C GLN A 507 11.21 -21.29 -7.86
N LEU A 508 11.68 -21.39 -6.62
CA LEU A 508 12.70 -20.52 -6.05
C LEU A 508 14.07 -20.81 -6.67
N GLY A 509 14.67 -19.78 -7.25
CA GLY A 509 16.04 -19.76 -7.74
C GLY A 509 16.80 -18.64 -7.03
N ASN A 510 16.41 -17.40 -7.33
CA ASN A 510 16.94 -16.19 -6.69
C ASN A 510 15.79 -15.35 -6.10
N PRO A 511 15.19 -15.80 -4.98
CA PRO A 511 14.15 -15.05 -4.28
C PRO A 511 14.76 -13.86 -3.53
N VAL A 512 14.85 -12.73 -4.22
CA VAL A 512 15.59 -11.54 -3.79
C VAL A 512 14.90 -10.75 -2.70
N ASP A 513 13.57 -10.78 -2.66
CA ASP A 513 12.78 -10.03 -1.68
C ASP A 513 11.43 -10.71 -1.40
N LEU A 514 10.81 -10.38 -0.27
CA LEU A 514 9.53 -10.92 0.14
C LEU A 514 8.74 -9.96 1.05
N ILE A 515 7.42 -10.04 0.99
CA ILE A 515 6.51 -9.35 1.92
C ILE A 515 5.44 -10.31 2.46
N LEU A 516 4.82 -9.92 3.59
CA LEU A 516 3.69 -10.65 4.16
C LEU A 516 2.36 -9.94 3.91
N ASP A 517 1.36 -10.75 3.58
CA ASP A 517 -0.05 -10.42 3.63
C ASP A 517 -0.76 -11.46 4.51
N GLY A 518 -0.93 -11.13 5.79
CA GLY A 518 -1.33 -12.10 6.81
C GLY A 518 -0.39 -13.30 6.86
N ASN A 519 -0.92 -14.49 6.56
CA ASN A 519 -0.15 -15.74 6.52
C ASN A 519 0.40 -16.08 5.12
N ASN A 520 0.21 -15.22 4.13
CA ASN A 520 0.73 -15.42 2.79
C ASN A 520 2.08 -14.70 2.68
N VAL A 521 3.09 -15.37 2.11
CA VAL A 521 4.34 -14.72 1.70
C VAL A 521 4.32 -14.51 0.20
N GLN A 522 4.58 -13.28 -0.22
CA GLN A 522 4.73 -12.84 -1.61
C GLN A 522 6.22 -12.64 -1.88
N VAL A 523 6.73 -13.16 -3.00
CA VAL A 523 8.17 -13.26 -3.26
C VAL A 523 8.51 -12.73 -4.65
N ALA A 524 9.54 -11.88 -4.72
CA ALA A 524 10.20 -11.49 -5.96
C ALA A 524 11.24 -12.56 -6.33
N GLU A 525 10.96 -13.36 -7.36
CA GLU A 525 11.84 -14.41 -7.86
C GLU A 525 12.53 -13.96 -9.17
N LYS A 526 13.78 -13.52 -9.03
CA LYS A 526 14.53 -12.88 -10.11
C LYS A 526 15.06 -13.87 -11.15
N ALA A 527 15.55 -15.04 -10.74
CA ALA A 527 16.20 -15.97 -11.67
C ALA A 527 15.22 -16.56 -12.68
N LYS A 528 13.94 -16.69 -12.29
CA LYS A 528 12.88 -17.20 -13.18
C LYS A 528 11.96 -16.14 -13.78
N ASN A 529 12.14 -14.86 -13.44
CA ASN A 529 11.26 -13.78 -13.87
C ASN A 529 9.81 -14.03 -13.41
N GLN A 530 9.62 -14.19 -12.10
CA GLN A 530 8.32 -14.52 -11.52
C GLN A 530 8.05 -13.78 -10.22
N LEU A 531 6.78 -13.52 -9.96
CA LEU A 531 6.23 -13.21 -8.65
C LEU A 531 5.50 -14.45 -8.13
N LEU A 532 5.80 -14.85 -6.90
CA LEU A 532 5.27 -16.07 -6.29
C LEU A 532 4.48 -15.74 -5.03
N ILE A 533 3.44 -16.51 -4.73
CA ILE A 533 2.74 -16.48 -3.43
C ILE A 533 2.75 -17.88 -2.83
N PHE A 534 3.17 -17.99 -1.57
CA PHE A 534 2.99 -19.19 -0.75
C PHE A 534 2.07 -18.87 0.42
N SER A 535 0.95 -19.57 0.51
CA SER A 535 -0.03 -19.43 1.56
C SER A 535 0.40 -20.17 2.81
N ASN A 536 -0.15 -19.76 3.95
CA ASN A 536 0.06 -20.41 5.24
C ASN A 536 1.54 -20.57 5.59
N ILE A 537 2.36 -19.54 5.38
CA ILE A 537 3.83 -19.60 5.54
C ILE A 537 4.24 -20.11 6.93
N PHE A 538 3.45 -19.85 7.97
CA PHE A 538 3.74 -20.26 9.35
C PHE A 538 3.26 -21.67 9.74
N THR A 539 2.36 -22.30 8.97
CA THR A 539 1.71 -23.57 9.36
C THR A 539 1.60 -24.61 8.23
N GLY A 540 1.94 -24.26 7.00
CA GLY A 540 1.90 -25.15 5.83
C GLY A 540 3.07 -26.13 5.74
N ALA A 541 3.16 -26.87 4.62
CA ALA A 541 4.14 -27.95 4.44
C ALA A 541 5.57 -27.46 4.39
N ASP A 542 6.46 -28.29 4.93
CA ASP A 542 7.89 -28.14 4.80
C ASP A 542 8.42 -28.71 3.46
N GLY A 543 9.57 -28.22 3.00
CA GLY A 543 10.32 -28.76 1.85
C GLY A 543 9.86 -28.27 0.47
N ASN A 544 9.74 -29.20 -0.48
CA ASN A 544 9.57 -28.92 -1.92
C ASN A 544 8.12 -28.59 -2.31
N VAL A 545 7.64 -27.44 -1.84
CA VAL A 545 6.25 -26.95 -1.96
C VAL A 545 6.07 -26.10 -3.21
N THR A 546 5.01 -26.32 -3.99
CA THR A 546 4.67 -25.46 -5.15
C THR A 546 4.00 -24.15 -4.70
N PRO A 547 4.34 -22.99 -5.29
CA PRO A 547 3.66 -21.73 -4.99
C PRO A 547 2.18 -21.78 -5.39
N ASP A 548 1.34 -21.10 -4.65
CA ASP A 548 -0.10 -21.04 -4.90
C ASP A 548 -0.46 -20.11 -6.06
N ILE A 549 0.29 -19.01 -6.20
CA ILE A 549 0.23 -18.09 -7.34
C ILE A 549 1.65 -17.95 -7.91
N SER A 550 1.74 -17.94 -9.23
CA SER A 550 2.97 -17.74 -9.98
C SER A 550 2.65 -16.90 -11.21
N VAL A 551 3.11 -15.65 -11.23
CA VAL A 551 2.86 -14.69 -12.30
C VAL A 551 4.19 -14.27 -12.93
N PRO A 552 4.32 -14.22 -14.26
CA PRO A 552 5.53 -13.70 -14.90
C PRO A 552 5.76 -12.23 -14.56
N GLU A 553 6.99 -11.87 -14.20
CA GLU A 553 7.46 -10.50 -14.01
C GLU A 553 8.95 -10.43 -14.35
N ILE A 554 9.41 -9.46 -15.14
CA ILE A 554 10.77 -9.51 -15.67
C ILE A 554 11.74 -8.96 -14.62
N GLY A 555 12.63 -9.81 -14.11
CA GLY A 555 13.65 -9.43 -13.13
C GLY A 555 13.14 -8.60 -11.94
N PRO A 556 12.08 -9.04 -11.22
CA PRO A 556 11.62 -8.36 -10.02
C PRO A 556 12.74 -8.35 -8.98
N GLU A 557 12.96 -7.21 -8.34
CA GLU A 557 14.03 -6.98 -7.36
C GLU A 557 13.50 -6.83 -5.94
N SER A 558 12.35 -6.16 -5.78
CA SER A 558 11.79 -5.84 -4.48
C SER A 558 10.28 -5.62 -4.54
N LEU A 559 9.59 -5.85 -3.43
CA LEU A 559 8.15 -5.71 -3.29
C LEU A 559 7.81 -4.87 -2.05
N VAL A 560 6.81 -4.01 -2.15
CA VAL A 560 6.21 -3.36 -0.98
C VAL A 560 4.70 -3.30 -1.12
N ALA A 561 3.98 -3.66 -0.05
CA ALA A 561 2.54 -3.47 0.02
C ALA A 561 2.22 -2.03 0.44
N ASP A 562 1.27 -1.41 -0.23
CA ASP A 562 0.68 -0.15 0.18
C ASP A 562 -0.14 -0.36 1.45
N ARG A 563 0.45 0.04 2.57
CA ARG A 563 -0.17 0.07 3.89
C ARG A 563 -0.47 1.49 4.34
N SER A 564 -0.45 2.46 3.41
CA SER A 564 -0.84 3.84 3.73
C SER A 564 -2.25 3.85 4.31
N LEU A 565 -2.49 4.78 5.24
CA LEU A 565 -3.78 4.89 5.89
C LEU A 565 -4.81 5.32 4.84
N GLY A 566 -5.66 4.40 4.40
CA GLY A 566 -6.73 4.68 3.43
C GLY A 566 -7.73 5.76 3.90
N ILE A 567 -7.72 6.09 5.20
CA ILE A 567 -8.31 7.31 5.76
C ILE A 567 -7.21 8.03 6.53
N LEU A 568 -6.68 9.10 5.95
CA LEU A 568 -5.79 10.01 6.66
C LEU A 568 -6.59 10.73 7.76
N ASN A 569 -5.94 10.97 8.92
CA ASN A 569 -6.48 11.91 9.88
C ASN A 569 -6.61 13.30 9.23
N PRO A 570 -7.47 14.20 9.74
CA PRO A 570 -7.45 15.59 9.31
C PRO A 570 -6.03 16.15 9.41
N ASP A 571 -5.61 16.95 8.43
CA ASP A 571 -4.39 17.75 8.57
C ASP A 571 -4.48 18.66 9.83
N VAL A 572 -3.34 19.20 10.24
CA VAL A 572 -3.25 19.88 11.55
C VAL A 572 -3.92 21.26 11.57
N THR A 573 -4.28 21.81 10.41
CA THR A 573 -5.05 23.05 10.25
C THR A 573 -6.56 22.78 10.27
N ASN A 574 -7.00 21.57 9.93
CA ASN A 574 -8.39 21.10 9.95
C ASN A 574 -8.77 20.31 11.22
N ILE A 575 -8.29 20.70 12.41
CA ILE A 575 -8.73 20.08 13.68
C ILE A 575 -10.12 20.60 14.07
N GLU A 576 -11.14 19.79 13.81
CA GLU A 576 -12.54 20.21 14.01
C GLU A 576 -13.18 19.66 15.29
N SER A 577 -12.67 18.56 15.83
CA SER A 577 -13.28 17.90 16.99
C SER A 577 -12.76 18.49 18.30
N PRO A 578 -13.63 18.97 19.21
CA PRO A 578 -13.22 19.48 20.52
C PRO A 578 -12.72 18.38 21.46
N THR A 579 -12.79 17.09 21.05
CA THR A 579 -12.27 15.96 21.83
C THR A 579 -10.87 15.54 21.38
N THR A 580 -10.33 16.10 20.30
CA THR A 580 -8.95 15.85 19.88
C THR A 580 -8.00 16.33 20.97
N LEU A 581 -7.10 15.44 21.43
CA LEU A 581 -6.14 15.83 22.44
C LEU A 581 -4.98 16.55 21.78
N ILE A 582 -4.65 17.75 22.28
CA ILE A 582 -3.47 18.50 21.84
C ILE A 582 -2.31 18.13 22.76
N ASN A 583 -1.22 17.63 22.18
CA ASN A 583 0.00 17.28 22.91
C ASN A 583 0.90 18.50 23.17
N ALA A 584 0.95 19.44 22.22
CA ALA A 584 1.73 20.67 22.36
C ALA A 584 1.22 21.78 21.42
N VAL A 585 1.58 23.02 21.76
CA VAL A 585 1.47 24.19 20.87
C VAL A 585 2.88 24.60 20.46
N PHE A 586 3.11 24.84 19.19
CA PHE A 586 4.39 25.33 18.66
C PHE A 586 4.27 26.80 18.30
N ALA A 587 5.33 27.57 18.50
CA ALA A 587 5.39 28.97 18.12
C ALA A 587 6.75 29.36 17.56
N THR A 588 6.78 30.10 16.45
CA THR A 588 7.97 30.76 15.90
C THR A 588 8.22 32.09 16.61
N SER A 589 9.41 32.68 16.47
CA SER A 589 9.77 33.98 17.06
C SER A 589 10.67 34.78 16.11
N ASN A 590 10.28 36.00 15.74
CA ASN A 590 11.00 36.86 14.80
C ASN A 590 11.10 38.32 15.28
N PRO A 591 11.96 38.63 16.26
CA PRO A 591 12.20 40.00 16.68
C PRO A 591 13.07 40.76 15.68
N ALA A 592 12.76 42.04 15.46
CA ALA A 592 13.47 42.92 14.52
C ALA A 592 14.97 43.11 14.82
N THR A 593 15.41 42.85 16.06
CA THR A 593 16.82 42.73 16.42
C THR A 593 17.06 41.30 16.87
N PRO A 594 18.06 40.58 16.31
CA PRO A 594 18.37 39.24 16.74
C PRO A 594 18.58 39.17 18.26
N THR A 595 17.85 38.26 18.89
CA THR A 595 17.94 37.92 20.30
C THR A 595 18.30 36.44 20.43
N ALA A 596 18.47 35.95 21.66
CA ALA A 596 18.66 34.53 21.91
C ALA A 596 17.46 33.64 21.50
N THR A 597 16.36 34.20 20.95
CA THR A 597 15.16 33.46 20.51
C THR A 597 14.81 33.63 19.02
N THR A 598 15.58 34.40 18.24
CA THR A 598 15.25 34.73 16.83
C THR A 598 15.34 33.56 15.85
N GLU A 599 16.03 32.50 16.26
CA GLU A 599 16.25 31.30 15.45
C GLU A 599 15.68 30.07 16.16
N PHE A 600 14.52 30.22 16.80
CA PHE A 600 13.92 29.14 17.59
C PHE A 600 12.44 28.93 17.29
N VAL A 601 12.05 27.66 17.31
CA VAL A 601 10.66 27.23 17.46
C VAL A 601 10.47 26.77 18.91
N ALA A 602 9.55 27.39 19.64
CA ALA A 602 9.20 26.99 21.00
C ALA A 602 8.11 25.92 20.98
N LYS A 603 8.32 24.82 21.70
CA LYS A 603 7.28 23.83 22.03
C LYS A 603 6.72 24.17 23.40
N LEU A 604 5.41 24.40 23.46
CA LEU A 604 4.68 24.88 24.62
C LEU A 604 3.70 23.81 25.10
N SER A 605 3.39 23.81 26.39
CA SER A 605 2.33 22.98 26.96
C SER A 605 0.97 23.35 26.34
N PRO A 606 0.04 22.40 26.12
CA PRO A 606 -1.28 22.67 25.53
C PRO A 606 -2.10 23.74 26.25
N ASN A 607 -1.94 23.84 27.56
CA ASN A 607 -2.60 24.85 28.39
C ASN A 607 -1.85 26.20 28.44
N LEU A 608 -0.82 26.38 27.60
CA LEU A 608 0.05 27.56 27.51
C LEU A 608 0.63 28.04 28.85
N GLN A 609 0.94 27.12 29.77
CA GLN A 609 1.56 27.50 31.06
C GLN A 609 3.08 27.48 31.04
N ASN A 610 3.70 26.64 30.21
CA ASN A 610 5.14 26.43 30.21
C ASN A 610 5.68 26.24 28.79
N THR A 611 6.90 26.74 28.56
CA THR A 611 7.74 26.28 27.46
C THR A 611 8.35 24.93 27.84
N LEU A 612 8.10 23.89 27.04
CA LEU A 612 8.57 22.53 27.26
C LEU A 612 9.99 22.34 26.69
N SER A 613 10.23 22.88 25.50
CA SER A 613 11.54 22.84 24.84
C SER A 613 11.60 23.91 23.76
N VAL A 614 12.80 24.11 23.22
CA VAL A 614 13.01 24.93 22.01
C VAL A 614 13.72 24.10 20.96
N PHE A 615 13.54 24.42 19.69
CA PHE A 615 14.32 23.85 18.60
C PHE A 615 15.06 24.97 17.90
N ASN A 616 16.37 24.81 17.72
CA ASN A 616 17.20 25.81 17.09
C ASN A 616 17.23 25.63 15.57
N THR A 617 16.74 26.61 14.82
CA THR A 617 16.79 26.64 13.36
C THR A 617 18.12 27.17 12.83
N SER A 618 19.04 27.63 13.70
CA SER A 618 20.34 28.17 13.30
C SER A 618 21.24 27.06 12.74
N GLY A 619 21.54 27.18 11.44
CA GLY A 619 21.97 26.08 10.58
C GLY A 619 21.13 25.95 9.31
N GLY A 620 19.91 26.51 9.32
CA GLY A 620 18.99 26.62 8.19
C GLY A 620 18.76 28.06 7.71
N VAL A 621 18.47 29.02 8.61
CA VAL A 621 18.20 30.45 8.29
C VAL A 621 18.02 31.34 9.53
N PRO A 622 18.10 32.69 9.38
CA PRO A 622 18.11 33.62 10.51
C PRO A 622 16.74 34.11 11.02
N THR A 623 15.65 33.98 10.26
CA THR A 623 14.38 34.68 10.55
C THR A 623 13.16 33.87 10.09
N VAL A 624 12.58 33.11 11.03
CA VAL A 624 11.43 32.23 10.80
C VAL A 624 10.11 33.03 10.80
N GLU A 625 9.16 32.62 9.97
CA GLU A 625 7.88 33.31 9.77
C GLU A 625 6.74 32.42 10.25
N ASN A 626 6.32 31.44 9.45
CA ASN A 626 5.22 30.54 9.76
C ASN A 626 5.70 29.12 10.09
N ILE A 627 4.88 28.33 10.79
CA ILE A 627 5.06 26.90 11.00
C ILE A 627 3.73 26.16 10.85
N THR A 628 3.76 24.99 10.20
CA THR A 628 2.73 23.95 10.35
C THR A 628 3.38 22.56 10.24
N PHE A 629 2.59 21.48 10.28
CA PHE A 629 3.07 20.10 10.24
C PHE A 629 2.34 19.28 9.19
N ASP A 630 3.03 18.30 8.63
CA ASP A 630 2.36 17.19 7.94
C ASP A 630 1.87 16.13 8.94
N LEU A 631 1.12 15.15 8.44
CA LEU A 631 0.62 14.01 9.24
C LEU A 631 1.72 13.07 9.76
N THR A 632 2.97 13.23 9.31
CA THR A 632 4.12 12.55 9.92
C THR A 632 4.75 13.36 11.05
N GLY A 633 4.29 14.59 11.32
CA GLY A 633 4.87 15.46 12.33
C GLY A 633 6.19 16.10 11.90
N ASP A 634 6.53 16.05 10.61
CA ASP A 634 7.58 16.88 10.03
C ASP A 634 7.05 18.33 9.96
N ALA A 635 7.87 19.30 10.40
CA ALA A 635 7.47 20.70 10.39
C ALA A 635 7.86 21.37 9.08
N PHE A 636 6.95 22.16 8.52
CA PHE A 636 7.19 23.08 7.42
C PHE A 636 7.24 24.50 7.97
N ILE A 637 8.39 25.16 7.82
CA ILE A 637 8.65 26.48 8.43
C ILE A 637 9.10 27.44 7.35
N THR A 638 8.30 28.47 7.05
CA THR A 638 8.75 29.54 6.14
C THR A 638 9.74 30.46 6.81
N PHE A 639 10.59 31.05 5.99
CA PHE A 639 11.53 32.07 6.41
C PHE A 639 11.75 33.08 5.29
N ASP A 640 12.13 34.29 5.67
CA ASP A 640 12.73 35.26 4.77
C ASP A 640 13.91 35.91 5.47
N SER A 641 14.89 36.46 4.75
CA SER A 641 16.05 37.11 5.37
C SER A 641 15.88 38.62 5.61
N GLY A 642 14.65 39.14 5.55
CA GLY A 642 14.38 40.59 5.48
C GLY A 642 14.94 41.29 4.23
N SER A 643 15.39 40.54 3.22
CA SER A 643 15.86 41.05 1.93
C SER A 643 15.04 40.43 0.79
N ASP A 644 14.81 41.18 -0.29
CA ASP A 644 13.95 40.78 -1.42
C ASP A 644 14.51 39.62 -2.29
N THR A 645 15.46 38.82 -1.80
CA THR A 645 16.08 37.76 -2.61
C THR A 645 16.22 36.39 -1.94
N ASN A 646 16.00 36.27 -0.63
CA ASN A 646 16.36 35.06 0.13
C ASN A 646 15.22 34.59 1.05
N GLY A 647 14.13 34.10 0.45
CA GLY A 647 13.05 33.38 1.15
C GLY A 647 13.15 31.87 0.94
N GLY A 648 12.44 31.10 1.78
CA GLY A 648 12.39 29.66 1.64
C GLY A 648 11.51 28.95 2.66
N ILE A 649 11.60 27.63 2.66
CA ILE A 649 10.90 26.72 3.57
C ILE A 649 11.93 25.75 4.17
N LEU A 650 11.97 25.60 5.49
CA LEU A 650 12.65 24.50 6.16
C LEU A 650 11.66 23.36 6.35
N ILE A 651 12.14 22.12 6.15
CA ILE A 651 11.42 20.91 6.48
C ILE A 651 12.21 20.19 7.56
N VAL A 652 11.67 20.16 8.77
CA VAL A 652 12.33 19.62 9.96
C VAL A 652 11.70 18.31 10.37
N ASN A 653 12.48 17.24 10.30
CA ASN A 653 12.03 15.89 10.52
C ASN A 653 11.55 15.66 11.97
N ARG A 654 10.31 15.19 12.13
CA ARG A 654 9.65 14.79 13.40
C ARG A 654 9.73 15.84 14.51
N LEU A 655 9.66 17.13 14.15
CA LEU A 655 9.72 18.22 15.12
C LEU A 655 8.55 18.19 16.11
N ALA A 656 7.35 17.78 15.66
CA ALA A 656 6.17 17.64 16.51
C ALA A 656 6.44 16.68 17.70
N GLU A 657 7.24 15.64 17.46
CA GLU A 657 7.41 14.51 18.36
C GLU A 657 8.70 14.59 19.20
N SER A 658 9.88 14.58 18.56
CA SER A 658 11.11 14.09 19.20
C SER A 658 12.35 15.01 19.12
N ARG A 659 12.24 16.20 18.53
CA ARG A 659 13.39 17.12 18.31
C ARG A 659 13.63 18.13 19.45
N ASN A 660 13.21 17.83 20.67
CA ASN A 660 13.31 18.75 21.81
C ASN A 660 14.77 19.21 22.06
N ASN A 661 15.01 20.53 22.13
CA ASN A 661 16.34 21.14 22.33
C ASN A 661 17.36 20.78 21.23
N GLY A 662 16.87 20.34 20.07
CA GLY A 662 17.67 20.00 18.91
C GLY A 662 18.07 21.21 18.07
N ILE A 663 18.81 20.93 17.00
CA ILE A 663 19.24 21.88 15.98
C ILE A 663 18.97 21.31 14.59
N PHE A 664 18.73 22.19 13.62
CA PHE A 664 18.64 21.83 12.20
C PHE A 664 19.85 20.99 11.76
N ASN A 665 19.58 19.86 11.10
CA ASN A 665 20.60 18.91 10.68
C ASN A 665 20.27 18.39 9.26
N PRO A 666 21.06 18.74 8.22
CA PRO A 666 20.85 18.27 6.84
C PRO A 666 20.82 16.74 6.66
N SER A 667 21.40 15.98 7.58
CA SER A 667 21.31 14.51 7.58
C SER A 667 19.91 13.99 7.91
N ARG A 668 19.02 14.87 8.41
CA ARG A 668 17.63 14.56 8.78
C ARG A 668 16.63 15.46 8.09
N ASP A 669 16.99 16.72 7.95
CA ASP A 669 16.14 17.85 7.58
C ASP A 669 16.53 18.32 6.16
N ARG A 670 15.67 19.15 5.54
CA ARG A 670 15.96 19.77 4.24
C ARG A 670 15.41 21.19 4.15
N SER A 671 15.68 21.86 3.04
CA SER A 671 15.09 23.15 2.73
C SER A 671 14.70 23.27 1.26
N ILE A 672 13.72 24.13 0.98
CA ILE A 672 13.34 24.61 -0.35
C ILE A 672 13.73 26.09 -0.39
N ALA A 673 14.76 26.41 -1.15
CA ALA A 673 15.30 27.77 -1.24
C ALA A 673 16.14 27.94 -2.51
N GLY A 674 16.13 29.14 -3.08
CA GLY A 674 16.88 29.46 -4.30
C GLY A 674 16.02 30.23 -5.30
N ALA A 675 16.66 30.72 -6.37
CA ALA A 675 16.01 31.65 -7.30
C ALA A 675 14.84 31.01 -8.07
N ASN A 676 14.90 29.70 -8.37
CA ASN A 676 13.86 28.99 -9.11
C ASN A 676 12.60 28.74 -8.27
N THR A 677 12.71 28.79 -6.94
CA THR A 677 11.55 28.66 -6.05
C THR A 677 10.56 29.81 -6.22
N GLY A 678 11.06 31.00 -6.54
CA GLY A 678 10.25 32.23 -6.51
C GLY A 678 9.86 32.68 -5.10
N LEU A 679 10.42 32.05 -4.05
CA LEU A 679 10.23 32.44 -2.66
C LEU A 679 11.13 33.63 -2.34
N VAL A 680 10.52 34.72 -1.92
CA VAL A 680 11.18 35.97 -1.57
C VAL A 680 10.73 36.44 -0.19
N ALA A 681 9.42 36.55 0.03
CA ALA A 681 8.83 36.93 1.30
C ALA A 681 7.66 35.98 1.64
N PRO A 682 7.94 34.66 1.77
CA PRO A 682 6.91 33.70 2.15
C PRO A 682 6.43 33.97 3.57
N LYS A 683 5.12 33.92 3.77
CA LYS A 683 4.46 34.10 5.07
C LYS A 683 3.74 32.83 5.47
N GLY A 684 2.42 32.85 5.55
CA GLY A 684 1.60 31.69 5.90
C GLY A 684 1.69 30.56 4.87
N LEU A 685 1.49 29.34 5.36
CA LEU A 685 1.54 28.14 4.55
C LEU A 685 0.55 27.09 5.08
N ASP A 686 0.16 26.18 4.22
CA ASP A 686 -0.69 25.04 4.58
C ASP A 686 -0.23 23.76 3.87
N VAL A 687 -0.36 22.62 4.55
CA VAL A 687 0.10 21.32 4.05
C VAL A 687 -1.10 20.45 3.72
N ALA A 688 -1.29 20.20 2.42
CA ALA A 688 -2.33 19.32 1.90
C ALA A 688 -1.76 17.91 1.68
N ASP A 689 -1.71 17.11 2.75
CA ASP A 689 -1.13 15.76 2.74
C ASP A 689 -1.75 14.84 1.68
N SER A 690 -3.07 14.90 1.51
CA SER A 690 -3.81 14.12 0.52
C SER A 690 -3.46 14.46 -0.94
N LEU A 691 -2.75 15.57 -1.18
CA LEU A 691 -2.24 15.96 -2.50
C LEU A 691 -0.72 15.82 -2.59
N GLY A 692 -0.04 15.59 -1.46
CA GLY A 692 1.41 15.71 -1.35
C GLY A 692 1.90 17.11 -1.71
N LEU A 693 1.15 18.17 -1.36
CA LEU A 693 1.48 19.57 -1.66
C LEU A 693 1.57 20.43 -0.39
N VAL A 694 2.40 21.48 -0.47
CA VAL A 694 2.41 22.61 0.45
C VAL A 694 2.07 23.89 -0.32
N PHE A 695 1.07 24.63 0.14
CA PHE A 695 0.68 25.91 -0.40
C PHE A 695 1.30 27.02 0.43
N VAL A 696 1.92 28.00 -0.23
CA VAL A 696 2.65 29.09 0.45
C VAL A 696 2.18 30.44 -0.06
N ALA A 697 1.81 31.33 0.86
CA ALA A 697 1.56 32.73 0.58
C ALA A 697 2.87 33.49 0.34
N GLU A 698 3.20 33.73 -0.93
CA GLU A 698 4.31 34.60 -1.31
C GLU A 698 3.84 36.06 -1.34
N ASN A 699 4.21 36.81 -0.30
CA ASN A 699 3.75 38.18 -0.07
C ASN A 699 4.63 39.24 -0.74
N ASN A 700 5.61 38.89 -1.59
CA ASN A 700 6.46 39.88 -2.24
C ASN A 700 5.63 40.93 -3.01
N ALA A 701 5.95 42.21 -2.82
CA ALA A 701 5.16 43.30 -3.41
C ALA A 701 5.25 43.36 -4.95
N ALA A 702 6.35 42.87 -5.54
CA ALA A 702 6.55 42.85 -6.99
C ALA A 702 5.99 41.57 -7.64
N THR A 703 6.03 40.44 -6.93
CA THR A 703 5.63 39.12 -7.47
C THR A 703 4.72 38.33 -6.53
N PRO A 704 3.60 38.89 -6.04
CA PRO A 704 2.73 38.20 -5.10
C PRO A 704 2.10 36.97 -5.76
N ALA A 705 2.04 35.87 -5.02
CA ALA A 705 1.50 34.61 -5.53
C ALA A 705 1.11 33.64 -4.42
N ILE A 706 0.32 32.63 -4.78
CA ILE A 706 0.33 31.35 -4.04
C ILE A 706 1.26 30.41 -4.80
N LEU A 707 2.24 29.83 -4.10
CA LEU A 707 3.20 28.87 -4.64
C LEU A 707 2.86 27.49 -4.09
N ALA A 708 2.69 26.50 -4.97
CA ALA A 708 2.46 25.11 -4.59
C ALA A 708 3.75 24.30 -4.80
N PHE A 709 4.34 23.78 -3.74
CA PHE A 709 5.48 22.85 -3.83
C PHE A 709 5.01 21.44 -3.48
N SER A 710 5.70 20.42 -3.99
CA SER A 710 5.53 19.07 -3.45
C SER A 710 6.02 19.02 -2.02
N THR A 711 5.38 18.25 -1.15
CA THR A 711 5.93 17.97 0.19
C THR A 711 7.32 17.38 0.08
N GLN A 712 7.64 16.64 -0.98
CA GLN A 712 8.96 16.05 -1.19
C GLN A 712 9.98 17.00 -1.85
N ALA A 713 9.63 18.24 -2.19
CA ALA A 713 10.54 19.18 -2.85
C ALA A 713 11.77 19.54 -1.99
N GLN A 714 12.88 19.89 -2.65
CA GLN A 714 14.14 20.27 -2.01
C GLN A 714 15.00 21.21 -2.87
N GLY A 715 15.85 21.99 -2.22
CA GLY A 715 16.84 22.85 -2.86
C GLY A 715 16.23 23.96 -3.71
N ASP A 716 16.96 24.35 -4.76
CA ASP A 716 16.56 25.38 -5.72
C ASP A 716 15.69 24.77 -6.82
N VAL A 717 14.39 24.65 -6.52
CA VAL A 717 13.41 23.96 -7.36
C VAL A 717 12.21 24.83 -7.67
N ALA A 718 11.66 24.72 -8.87
CA ALA A 718 10.42 25.40 -9.24
C ALA A 718 9.22 24.83 -8.48
N PRO A 719 8.19 25.63 -8.16
CA PRO A 719 6.94 25.11 -7.64
C PRO A 719 6.25 24.21 -8.68
N VAL A 720 5.45 23.26 -8.20
CA VAL A 720 4.60 22.39 -9.05
C VAL A 720 3.68 23.26 -9.91
N PHE A 721 3.10 24.31 -9.31
CA PHE A 721 2.40 25.37 -10.02
C PHE A 721 2.38 26.67 -9.21
N LYS A 722 2.02 27.77 -9.87
CA LYS A 722 1.97 29.12 -9.31
C LYS A 722 0.65 29.81 -9.64
N THR A 723 -0.04 30.34 -8.64
CA THR A 723 -1.25 31.15 -8.81
C THR A 723 -0.90 32.63 -8.70
N THR A 724 -1.00 33.38 -9.79
CA THR A 724 -0.71 34.83 -9.83
C THR A 724 -1.97 35.71 -9.92
N ASN A 725 -3.11 35.14 -10.31
CA ASN A 725 -4.36 35.89 -10.39
C ASN A 725 -4.99 36.02 -9.00
N LEU A 726 -4.44 36.94 -8.19
CA LEU A 726 -4.92 37.27 -6.84
C LEU A 726 -5.89 38.46 -6.83
N ALA A 727 -6.49 38.77 -7.99
CA ALA A 727 -7.35 39.94 -8.18
C ALA A 727 -6.70 41.26 -7.68
N GLY A 728 -5.39 41.41 -7.90
CA GLY A 728 -4.61 42.60 -7.53
C GLY A 728 -4.24 42.74 -6.05
N ARG A 729 -4.41 41.67 -5.26
CA ARG A 729 -4.13 41.66 -3.81
C ARG A 729 -2.85 40.89 -3.49
N ARG A 730 -2.33 41.12 -2.28
CA ARG A 730 -1.19 40.39 -1.73
C ARG A 730 -1.68 39.38 -0.69
N PRO A 731 -1.23 38.12 -0.75
CA PRO A 731 -1.60 37.10 0.21
C PRO A 731 -0.71 37.23 1.46
N TRP A 732 -1.27 36.92 2.64
CA TRP A 732 -0.49 36.77 3.86
C TRP A 732 -0.49 35.32 4.34
N ASP A 733 -1.64 34.64 4.25
CA ASP A 733 -1.82 33.28 4.74
C ASP A 733 -2.86 32.53 3.91
N VAL A 734 -2.84 31.21 4.03
CA VAL A 734 -3.66 30.28 3.27
C VAL A 734 -4.17 29.15 4.15
N ASP A 735 -5.33 28.62 3.80
CA ASP A 735 -5.92 27.45 4.43
C ASP A 735 -6.69 26.66 3.35
N TYR A 736 -6.39 25.37 3.22
CA TYR A 736 -6.92 24.49 2.20
C TYR A 736 -7.81 23.41 2.80
N GLU A 737 -9.04 23.32 2.33
CA GLU A 737 -9.98 22.27 2.70
C GLU A 737 -9.98 21.18 1.61
N PRO A 738 -9.40 20.00 1.88
CA PRO A 738 -9.23 18.95 0.87
C PRO A 738 -10.55 18.33 0.41
N THR A 739 -11.57 18.20 1.27
CA THR A 739 -12.83 17.52 0.94
C THR A 739 -13.61 18.26 -0.16
N SER A 740 -13.54 19.59 -0.14
CA SER A 740 -14.25 20.46 -1.10
C SER A 740 -13.34 21.05 -2.18
N ASP A 741 -12.07 20.64 -2.20
CA ASP A 741 -11.01 21.20 -3.04
C ASP A 741 -11.04 22.74 -3.05
N ARG A 742 -10.88 23.34 -1.88
CA ARG A 742 -11.06 24.79 -1.70
C ARG A 742 -9.90 25.44 -0.97
N LEU A 743 -9.33 26.47 -1.58
CA LEU A 743 -8.34 27.33 -0.95
C LEU A 743 -8.97 28.64 -0.48
N PHE A 744 -8.74 28.98 0.78
CA PHE A 744 -8.99 30.30 1.35
C PHE A 744 -7.66 31.06 1.50
N VAL A 745 -7.66 32.35 1.19
CA VAL A 745 -6.46 33.19 1.25
C VAL A 745 -6.77 34.48 2.00
N ALA A 746 -6.09 34.72 3.12
CA ALA A 746 -6.11 36.01 3.80
C ALA A 746 -5.27 37.02 3.01
N ALA A 747 -5.89 38.13 2.59
CA ALA A 747 -5.21 39.18 1.85
C ALA A 747 -4.92 40.40 2.72
N THR A 748 -3.79 41.06 2.45
CA THR A 748 -3.32 42.22 3.23
C THR A 748 -4.19 43.47 3.07
N ASP A 749 -5.13 43.45 2.12
CA ASP A 749 -6.13 44.51 1.98
C ASP A 749 -7.33 44.28 2.88
N GLY A 750 -7.36 43.23 3.71
CA GLY A 750 -8.46 42.93 4.62
C GLY A 750 -9.53 42.00 4.01
N SER A 751 -9.35 41.45 2.82
CA SER A 751 -10.31 40.52 2.19
C SER A 751 -9.85 39.07 2.23
N VAL A 752 -10.79 38.14 2.06
CA VAL A 752 -10.49 36.72 1.86
C VAL A 752 -10.78 36.35 0.41
N LEU A 753 -9.79 35.81 -0.29
CA LEU A 753 -9.95 35.26 -1.64
C LEU A 753 -10.28 33.78 -1.53
N ILE A 754 -11.23 33.30 -2.34
CA ILE A 754 -11.62 31.89 -2.31
C ILE A 754 -11.53 31.30 -3.71
N TYR A 755 -10.88 30.14 -3.80
CA TYR A 755 -10.73 29.36 -5.02
C TYR A 755 -11.39 27.99 -4.80
N ASP A 756 -12.47 27.72 -5.52
CA ASP A 756 -13.05 26.37 -5.57
C ASP A 756 -12.37 25.54 -6.66
N GLN A 757 -12.36 24.23 -6.48
CA GLN A 757 -11.67 23.27 -7.34
C GLN A 757 -10.19 23.68 -7.52
N TYR A 758 -9.53 24.07 -6.42
CA TYR A 758 -8.23 24.73 -6.50
C TYR A 758 -7.12 23.79 -7.02
N ALA A 759 -7.05 22.55 -6.56
CA ALA A 759 -6.07 21.57 -7.02
C ALA A 759 -6.22 21.27 -8.52
N VAL A 760 -7.47 21.29 -9.03
CA VAL A 760 -7.77 21.07 -10.45
C VAL A 760 -7.48 22.32 -11.29
N THR A 761 -7.91 23.50 -10.84
CA THR A 761 -7.85 24.74 -11.62
C THR A 761 -6.56 25.53 -11.42
N GLN A 762 -5.81 25.25 -10.37
CA GLN A 762 -4.56 25.93 -9.98
C GLN A 762 -4.73 27.46 -9.86
N GLY A 763 -5.97 27.91 -9.64
CA GLY A 763 -6.33 29.33 -9.53
C GLY A 763 -6.12 30.16 -10.80
N VAL A 764 -5.97 29.54 -11.98
CA VAL A 764 -5.68 30.27 -13.25
C VAL A 764 -6.75 31.30 -13.60
N ASN A 765 -8.00 31.05 -13.21
CA ASN A 765 -9.15 31.93 -13.48
C ASN A 765 -9.31 33.05 -12.45
N GLY A 766 -8.45 33.11 -11.43
CA GLY A 766 -8.61 34.01 -10.29
C GLY A 766 -9.60 33.47 -9.25
N PRO A 767 -9.84 34.23 -8.17
CA PRO A 767 -10.71 33.78 -7.10
C PRO A 767 -12.15 33.65 -7.60
N THR A 768 -12.78 32.52 -7.29
CA THR A 768 -14.19 32.26 -7.60
C THR A 768 -15.10 33.26 -6.89
N ARG A 769 -14.72 33.68 -5.68
CA ARG A 769 -15.43 34.69 -4.89
C ARG A 769 -14.48 35.40 -3.93
N THR A 770 -14.94 36.52 -3.37
CA THR A 770 -14.17 37.31 -2.40
C THR A 770 -15.07 37.69 -1.24
N ILE A 771 -14.63 37.43 -0.01
CA ILE A 771 -15.29 37.88 1.20
C ILE A 771 -14.63 39.15 1.70
N ILE A 772 -15.44 40.16 2.00
CA ILE A 772 -15.04 41.41 2.64
C ILE A 772 -15.72 41.43 4.02
N PRO A 773 -14.99 41.14 5.11
CA PRO A 773 -15.51 41.25 6.46
C PRO A 773 -16.12 42.64 6.71
N SER A 774 -17.38 42.66 7.11
CA SER A 774 -18.16 43.89 7.31
C SER A 774 -18.97 43.85 8.60
N ASP A 775 -19.48 45.01 9.01
CA ASP A 775 -20.48 45.12 10.06
C ASP A 775 -21.88 44.72 9.55
N ALA A 776 -22.87 44.74 10.44
CA ALA A 776 -24.25 44.38 10.11
C ALA A 776 -24.92 45.32 9.08
N VAL A 777 -24.36 46.50 8.79
CA VAL A 777 -24.86 47.45 7.78
C VAL A 777 -24.04 47.40 6.49
N GLY A 778 -23.07 46.49 6.39
CA GLY A 778 -22.28 46.23 5.19
C GLY A 778 -21.06 47.15 5.04
N ALA A 779 -20.67 47.90 6.06
CA ALA A 779 -19.42 48.66 6.07
C ALA A 779 -18.25 47.75 6.42
N LYS A 780 -17.17 47.81 5.63
CA LYS A 780 -15.98 47.00 5.85
C LYS A 780 -15.35 47.28 7.23
N VAL A 781 -15.02 46.22 7.98
CA VAL A 781 -14.40 46.31 9.31
C VAL A 781 -12.98 45.76 9.39
N SER A 782 -12.59 44.91 8.44
CA SER A 782 -11.21 44.43 8.30
C SER A 782 -10.32 45.49 7.64
N ILE A 783 -9.02 45.41 7.93
CA ILE A 783 -7.99 46.32 7.44
C ILE A 783 -6.88 45.53 6.76
N ASN A 784 -6.32 44.54 7.45
CA ASN A 784 -5.14 43.79 7.00
C ASN A 784 -5.19 42.39 7.62
N LEU A 785 -5.76 41.42 6.87
CA LEU A 785 -5.91 40.05 7.36
C LEU A 785 -4.57 39.32 7.28
N HIS A 786 -4.22 38.64 8.35
CA HIS A 786 -2.99 37.87 8.45
C HIS A 786 -3.27 36.39 8.65
N GLY A 787 -3.86 35.94 9.77
CA GLY A 787 -4.15 34.52 10.01
C GLY A 787 -5.53 34.09 9.51
N ILE A 788 -5.64 32.85 9.03
CA ILE A 788 -6.90 32.26 8.54
C ILE A 788 -7.00 30.76 8.87
N ILE A 789 -8.17 30.33 9.34
CA ILE A 789 -8.54 28.91 9.47
C ILE A 789 -10.00 28.74 9.02
N TYR A 790 -10.28 27.76 8.17
CA TYR A 790 -11.63 27.32 7.85
C TYR A 790 -12.01 26.11 8.71
N VAL A 791 -13.17 26.19 9.36
CA VAL A 791 -13.74 25.07 10.11
C VAL A 791 -14.91 24.52 9.31
N ALA A 792 -14.69 23.43 8.57
CA ALA A 792 -15.67 22.81 7.68
C ALA A 792 -16.90 22.31 8.43
N ALA A 793 -16.76 21.67 9.59
CA ALA A 793 -17.87 21.21 10.43
C ALA A 793 -18.84 22.33 10.84
N ALA A 794 -18.34 23.56 10.97
CA ALA A 794 -19.13 24.74 11.32
C ALA A 794 -19.41 25.67 10.12
N ASP A 795 -18.87 25.35 8.94
CA ASP A 795 -18.81 26.23 7.77
C ASP A 795 -18.44 27.68 8.15
N THR A 796 -17.34 27.84 8.89
CA THR A 796 -16.97 29.13 9.50
C THR A 796 -15.50 29.44 9.30
N LEU A 797 -15.19 30.64 8.82
CA LEU A 797 -13.83 31.18 8.84
C LEU A 797 -13.52 31.84 10.17
N LEU A 798 -12.33 31.56 10.70
CA LEU A 798 -11.69 32.25 11.81
C LEU A 798 -10.55 33.09 11.23
N LEU A 799 -10.54 34.38 11.54
CA LEU A 799 -9.59 35.32 10.94
C LEU A 799 -8.93 36.18 12.01
N SER A 800 -7.64 36.48 11.84
CA SER A 800 -7.00 37.59 12.53
C SER A 800 -6.74 38.77 11.60
N ASP A 801 -6.91 39.96 12.15
CA ASP A 801 -6.64 41.22 11.48
C ASP A 801 -5.69 42.05 12.33
N VAL A 802 -4.61 42.50 11.73
CA VAL A 802 -3.56 43.21 12.46
C VAL A 802 -3.82 44.71 12.58
N GLY A 803 -4.89 45.22 11.97
CA GLY A 803 -5.11 46.66 11.89
C GLY A 803 -3.91 47.36 11.26
N SER A 804 -3.39 48.37 11.94
CA SER A 804 -2.11 48.99 11.62
C SER A 804 -0.96 48.15 12.17
N ALA A 805 -0.04 47.71 11.30
CA ALA A 805 1.17 46.98 11.69
C ALA A 805 2.07 47.71 12.73
N MET A 806 1.85 49.01 12.95
CA MET A 806 2.59 49.84 13.91
C MET A 806 1.84 50.07 15.23
N SER A 807 0.62 49.55 15.37
CA SER A 807 -0.20 49.71 16.56
C SER A 807 -0.20 48.44 17.40
N ALA A 808 -0.30 48.64 18.71
CA ALA A 808 -0.31 47.58 19.71
C ALA A 808 -1.71 47.32 20.26
N THR A 809 -2.75 47.97 19.71
CA THR A 809 -4.08 48.03 20.33
C THR A 809 -5.27 47.94 19.37
N ASP A 810 -5.05 47.88 18.06
CA ASP A 810 -6.11 47.87 17.03
C ASP A 810 -6.24 46.52 16.31
N GLY A 811 -5.56 45.49 16.79
CA GLY A 811 -5.71 44.12 16.30
C GLY A 811 -7.08 43.55 16.64
N GLN A 812 -7.57 42.66 15.79
CA GLN A 812 -8.94 42.14 15.84
C GLN A 812 -9.00 40.65 15.46
N LEU A 813 -10.05 39.97 15.90
CA LEU A 813 -10.41 38.63 15.43
C LEU A 813 -11.83 38.62 14.90
N PHE A 814 -12.08 37.85 13.83
CA PHE A 814 -13.39 37.70 13.23
C PHE A 814 -13.81 36.24 13.12
N THR A 815 -15.13 36.00 13.20
CA THR A 815 -15.74 34.74 12.75
C THR A 815 -16.74 35.02 11.64
N ILE A 816 -16.65 34.30 10.51
CA ILE A 816 -17.55 34.45 9.36
C ILE A 816 -18.26 33.12 9.07
N PRO A 817 -19.56 32.99 9.34
CA PRO A 817 -20.31 31.77 9.07
C PRO A 817 -20.74 31.66 7.60
N ASN A 818 -21.11 30.45 7.19
CA ASN A 818 -21.48 30.09 5.81
C ASN A 818 -20.38 30.43 4.79
N ALA A 819 -19.12 30.33 5.20
CA ALA A 819 -17.97 30.77 4.42
C ALA A 819 -17.84 30.02 3.07
N SER A 820 -18.34 28.79 3.01
CA SER A 820 -18.41 27.95 1.82
C SER A 820 -19.17 28.62 0.67
N SER A 821 -20.11 29.52 0.95
CA SER A 821 -20.96 30.17 -0.05
C SER A 821 -20.94 31.70 0.01
N ALA A 822 -20.31 32.29 1.04
CA ALA A 822 -20.29 33.72 1.26
C ALA A 822 -19.48 34.49 0.20
N ASN A 823 -19.94 35.69 -0.17
CA ASN A 823 -19.33 36.54 -1.19
C ASN A 823 -19.70 38.02 -0.98
N GLY A 824 -18.82 38.93 -1.39
CA GLY A 824 -18.98 40.37 -1.23
C GLY A 824 -18.80 40.82 0.22
N ASN A 825 -19.53 41.85 0.64
CA ASN A 825 -19.52 42.31 2.02
C ASN A 825 -20.31 41.32 2.89
N VAL A 826 -19.62 40.67 3.82
CA VAL A 826 -20.21 39.64 4.70
C VAL A 826 -20.14 40.14 6.13
N ALA A 827 -21.29 40.22 6.80
CA ALA A 827 -21.34 40.64 8.18
C ALA A 827 -20.65 39.60 9.06
N VAL A 828 -19.65 40.03 9.84
CA VAL A 828 -18.97 39.13 10.78
C VAL A 828 -19.94 38.74 11.90
N ARG A 829 -19.94 37.46 12.28
CA ARG A 829 -20.75 36.98 13.42
C ARG A 829 -20.18 37.47 14.74
N THR A 830 -18.85 37.45 14.87
CA THR A 830 -18.11 37.87 16.04
C THR A 830 -16.99 38.79 15.60
N GLN A 831 -16.78 39.89 16.33
CA GLN A 831 -15.62 40.77 16.23
C GLN A 831 -15.04 40.94 17.62
N ILE A 832 -13.86 40.40 17.89
CA ILE A 832 -13.14 40.61 19.15
C ILE A 832 -12.13 41.73 18.93
N ALA A 833 -12.34 42.88 19.58
CA ALA A 833 -11.49 44.06 19.45
C ALA A 833 -11.55 44.95 20.71
N GLY A 834 -10.52 45.78 20.91
CA GLY A 834 -10.46 46.77 21.99
C GLY A 834 -9.48 46.43 23.10
N ALA A 835 -9.34 47.35 24.06
CA ALA A 835 -8.20 47.35 24.99
C ALA A 835 -8.07 46.11 25.90
N ASN A 836 -9.16 45.39 26.18
CA ASN A 836 -9.10 44.21 27.05
C ASN A 836 -8.58 42.97 26.32
N THR A 837 -8.60 42.95 24.98
CA THR A 837 -8.28 41.75 24.18
C THR A 837 -6.79 41.44 24.16
N LEU A 838 -5.94 42.43 24.47
CA LEU A 838 -4.48 42.38 24.30
C LEU A 838 -4.04 42.18 22.84
N LEU A 839 -4.95 42.33 21.88
CA LEU A 839 -4.65 42.22 20.46
C LEU A 839 -4.06 43.55 19.95
N GLY A 840 -2.81 43.49 19.50
CA GLY A 840 -2.18 44.55 18.74
C GLY A 840 -1.95 44.11 17.31
N ASN A 841 -1.12 43.07 17.15
CA ASN A 841 -0.74 42.51 15.85
C ASN A 841 -0.88 40.98 15.90
N PRO A 842 -2.12 40.45 15.86
CA PRO A 842 -2.38 39.02 15.78
C PRO A 842 -2.05 38.49 14.37
N VAL A 843 -0.82 38.02 14.19
CA VAL A 843 -0.22 37.70 12.88
C VAL A 843 -0.55 36.30 12.37
N ASP A 844 -1.04 35.41 13.23
CA ASP A 844 -1.37 34.04 12.88
C ASP A 844 -2.33 33.41 13.91
N VAL A 845 -3.07 32.38 13.50
CA VAL A 845 -4.04 31.67 14.34
C VAL A 845 -4.10 30.17 14.06
N THR A 846 -4.47 29.38 15.06
CA THR A 846 -4.77 27.95 14.91
C THR A 846 -5.89 27.52 15.86
N PHE A 847 -6.58 26.42 15.58
CA PHE A 847 -7.82 26.03 16.25
C PHE A 847 -7.83 24.55 16.65
N ASP A 848 -8.27 24.24 17.88
CA ASP A 848 -8.27 22.86 18.42
C ASP A 848 -9.66 22.18 18.42
N GLY A 849 -10.61 22.69 17.62
CA GLY A 849 -12.01 22.25 17.66
C GLY A 849 -12.88 23.00 18.68
N ALA A 850 -12.29 23.74 19.64
CA ALA A 850 -13.02 24.57 20.59
C ALA A 850 -12.42 25.96 20.83
N ASN A 851 -11.09 26.05 20.89
CA ASN A 851 -10.32 27.20 21.34
C ASN A 851 -9.43 27.72 20.20
N LEU A 852 -9.38 29.04 20.06
CA LEU A 852 -8.52 29.73 19.10
C LEU A 852 -7.23 30.17 19.78
N TYR A 853 -6.09 29.77 19.23
CA TYR A 853 -4.76 30.20 19.63
C TYR A 853 -4.30 31.30 18.68
N VAL A 854 -3.61 32.30 19.19
CA VAL A 854 -3.23 33.50 18.43
C VAL A 854 -1.78 33.86 18.71
N ALA A 855 -0.98 34.00 17.66
CA ALA A 855 0.34 34.62 17.72
C ALA A 855 0.18 36.14 17.74
N GLU A 856 0.40 36.76 18.89
CA GLU A 856 0.31 38.21 19.05
C GLU A 856 1.72 38.81 19.16
N LYS A 857 2.12 39.52 18.10
CA LYS A 857 3.50 40.01 17.94
C LYS A 857 3.78 41.31 18.67
N SER A 858 2.85 42.27 18.63
CA SER A 858 3.11 43.63 19.14
C SER A 858 3.26 43.67 20.66
N ASN A 859 2.51 42.84 21.38
CA ASN A 859 2.50 42.72 22.83
C ASN A 859 3.23 41.48 23.38
N ASP A 860 3.98 40.76 22.54
CA ASP A 860 4.87 39.66 22.90
C ASP A 860 4.15 38.50 23.62
N ARG A 861 3.10 37.96 22.97
CA ARG A 861 2.23 36.95 23.60
C ARG A 861 1.71 35.88 22.64
N ILE A 862 1.54 34.68 23.17
CA ILE A 862 0.57 33.71 22.64
C ILE A 862 -0.71 33.83 23.46
N LEU A 863 -1.83 34.01 22.78
CA LEU A 863 -3.15 34.15 23.41
C LEU A 863 -4.02 32.93 23.08
N ARG A 864 -4.95 32.60 23.97
CA ARG A 864 -6.02 31.62 23.70
C ARG A 864 -7.38 32.21 24.03
N PHE A 865 -8.34 32.07 23.12
CA PHE A 865 -9.74 32.44 23.31
C PHE A 865 -10.61 31.19 23.24
N ASP A 866 -11.23 30.83 24.36
CA ASP A 866 -12.01 29.60 24.48
C ASP A 866 -13.42 29.77 23.88
N ASN A 867 -13.94 28.71 23.26
CA ASN A 867 -15.28 28.63 22.68
C ASN A 867 -15.57 29.74 21.65
N ILE A 868 -14.62 30.02 20.75
CA ILE A 868 -14.71 31.12 19.79
C ILE A 868 -15.97 31.02 18.90
N LEU A 869 -16.34 29.81 18.48
CA LEU A 869 -17.51 29.54 17.62
C LEU A 869 -18.85 29.79 18.33
N ALA A 870 -18.87 29.80 19.66
CA ALA A 870 -20.06 30.09 20.46
C ALA A 870 -20.31 31.60 20.62
N GLN A 871 -19.31 32.44 20.37
CA GLN A 871 -19.40 33.88 20.53
C GLN A 871 -20.26 34.54 19.42
N SER A 872 -20.67 35.78 19.68
CA SER A 872 -21.34 36.64 18.69
C SER A 872 -21.30 38.12 19.10
N GLY A 873 -21.40 39.02 18.12
CA GLY A 873 -21.38 40.47 18.30
C GLY A 873 -19.97 41.05 18.40
N VAL A 874 -19.90 42.35 18.73
CA VAL A 874 -18.64 43.07 18.96
C VAL A 874 -18.27 42.95 20.44
N LEU A 875 -17.12 42.35 20.72
CA LEU A 875 -16.67 41.96 22.05
C LEU A 875 -15.32 42.59 22.41
N ASN A 876 -15.22 43.12 23.62
CA ASN A 876 -13.96 43.60 24.21
C ASN A 876 -13.64 42.75 25.45
N ILE A 877 -13.25 41.51 25.20
CA ILE A 877 -13.03 40.48 26.22
C ILE A 877 -11.54 40.13 26.32
N ALA A 878 -11.09 39.79 27.53
CA ALA A 878 -9.74 39.30 27.74
C ALA A 878 -9.57 37.88 27.16
N PRO A 879 -8.34 37.52 26.72
CA PRO A 879 -8.03 36.15 26.36
C PRO A 879 -8.20 35.23 27.57
N SER A 880 -8.63 33.99 27.33
CA SER A 880 -8.80 32.97 28.37
C SER A 880 -7.45 32.57 28.98
N ILE A 881 -6.40 32.52 28.14
CA ILE A 881 -5.01 32.32 28.57
C ILE A 881 -4.10 33.26 27.79
N ALA A 882 -3.06 33.77 28.44
CA ALA A 882 -2.01 34.55 27.79
C ALA A 882 -0.63 34.12 28.32
N LEU A 883 0.25 33.71 27.42
CA LEU A 883 1.64 33.35 27.70
C LEU A 883 2.56 34.40 27.08
N ALA A 884 3.56 34.86 27.84
CA ALA A 884 4.59 35.73 27.26
C ALA A 884 5.44 34.94 26.25
N SER A 885 5.61 35.49 25.05
CA SER A 885 6.43 34.92 23.98
C SER A 885 7.10 36.07 23.23
N ASN A 886 8.41 36.00 22.99
CA ASN A 886 9.11 37.09 22.32
C ASN A 886 8.73 37.12 20.84
N LYS A 887 8.07 38.20 20.38
CA LYS A 887 7.76 38.47 18.98
C LYS A 887 7.29 37.23 18.18
N PRO A 888 6.23 36.54 18.63
CA PRO A 888 5.74 35.37 17.94
C PRO A 888 5.21 35.74 16.55
N GLU A 889 5.51 34.91 15.55
CA GLU A 889 5.00 35.08 14.17
C GLU A 889 3.95 34.07 13.77
N SER A 890 3.96 32.89 14.41
CA SER A 890 3.06 31.80 14.06
C SER A 890 2.78 30.88 15.23
N VAL A 891 1.65 30.19 15.18
CA VAL A 891 1.23 29.16 16.11
C VAL A 891 0.70 27.93 15.38
N ALA A 892 1.15 26.75 15.77
CA ALA A 892 0.65 25.48 15.24
C ALA A 892 0.37 24.47 16.36
N LEU A 893 -0.55 23.54 16.11
CA LEU A 893 -0.92 22.50 17.06
C LEU A 893 -0.27 21.17 16.68
N ALA A 894 0.16 20.42 17.69
CA ALA A 894 0.53 19.02 17.54
C ALA A 894 -0.51 18.15 18.25
N PRO A 895 -1.49 17.61 17.52
CA PRO A 895 -2.49 16.70 18.07
C PRO A 895 -1.89 15.32 18.40
N ASP A 896 -2.62 14.54 19.19
CA ASP A 896 -2.21 13.21 19.64
C ASP A 896 -2.07 12.20 18.51
N TYR A 897 -2.84 12.34 17.43
CA TYR A 897 -2.75 11.46 16.28
C TYR A 897 -1.46 11.60 15.47
N LEU A 898 -0.70 12.70 15.59
CA LEU A 898 0.67 12.77 15.04
C LEU A 898 1.65 11.85 15.79
N SER A 899 1.32 11.51 17.04
CA SER A 899 2.13 10.63 17.90
C SER A 899 1.58 9.21 18.02
N ALA A 900 0.49 8.91 17.31
CA ALA A 900 -0.10 7.58 17.32
C ALA A 900 0.84 6.62 16.57
N ARG A 901 1.40 5.67 17.31
CA ARG A 901 2.14 4.55 16.73
C ARG A 901 1.16 3.76 15.86
N ILE A 902 1.44 3.70 14.55
CA ILE A 902 0.72 2.84 13.61
C ILE A 902 1.17 1.38 13.82
#